data_AF-A0A5C6PLS2-F1
#
_entry.id   AF-A0A5C6PLS2-F1
#
_cell.length_a   1.000
_cell.length_b   1.000
_cell.length_c   1.000
_cell.angle_alpha   90.00
_cell.angle_beta   90.00
_cell.angle_gamma   90.00
#
_symmetry.space_group_name_H-M   'P 1'
#
loop_
_entity.id
_entity.type
_entity.pdbx_description
1 polymer ?
#
loop_
_entity_poly.entity_id
_entity_poly.type
_entity_poly.pdbx_seq_one_letter_code
_entity_poly.pdbx_strand_id
1 'polypeptide(L)'
;MLLLALTVGGSLGRHYITMFEATQNVMLKPTETWREALLDTRIMDLFFTHLPPPSPPLAELVQGMTLWKRAAAAKPAVHRKIREDSDMAQDSLQCLAQLASMHGPIFPDESARVSYLAHLVEGLLSMINGIEIEDSEAVGISNIISNMITMFPRSTLMALPTDLFTSFINCLTLLTCSFGRSAALEEVLDKDDMVYMEAYDKILESWLTFIQDDEHFPRGCFVQPAIQVFNSYIQCHLAAPDGTRNLSVNGISSHDEEEINELQGDDRELFSDQLSCIGLMGRVAADHCIPLLTSLLEDRVTRLHGQLQRTQQQLMASSDPSSVDRKVLGDLYEDIHWLILVSGYLLADDPQGETPLIPTEVMEFSIKHSTEVDINTTLQILGSPGEKASSIPGCNRTDSVIRLLSAVLRTSEVESRATRASLTQLLSPQMGKDIVWFLRRWAKTYLLVDEKLYEQVRDSPLRHKRVTQPFSLANIPLLPPQISVPLSTAFGTDTEGAQWIVGYLLEKVINNLSVWSSETELSNETVDLLVTLVEKRERANIVVQCESWWNLAKQFASRSPPLHLLCSSVQRSLMKALVLGGFAHMDSDTKQQYWAEVLHPLQQRFLNLINQENFAQISQEEAVKQEIVATLEALCGIAEATQIDNVASLFSFLMDFLSSCIGLMEVYSNTPETINLIIEVFVEVAHKQICYLGETKSMKLYEACLTLLQVYSKNSSRKRSDSAAEEDQYQDLLLIMELLTNLLSKEFIDFSDTDDVFRNQDQGTPACNRTVSAADVVLYGVNIVLPLMTQDLLKFPSLCNQYYKLITFICEIFPEKIPQLPEDLFKSLMFSLELGMTSMSSEISQLCLEALSPLAEQCAKSQDKDMPLFIATRHFLKLVFDMLVLQKHNMEMTVAAGEAFYTLVCLHQAEYSELVETLLSSQRDAIIYQRLADAFNKLTASSTPPTMDRKQKVAFLKCLEEFVANVGGLLCVK
;
A
#
# COMPACT_ATOMS: atom_id res chain seq x y z
N MET A 1 36.90 -5.55 17.53
CA MET A 1 36.04 -6.16 18.57
C MET A 1 35.32 -7.41 18.07
N LEU A 2 34.80 -7.45 16.83
CA LEU A 2 34.26 -8.68 16.20
C LEU A 2 35.23 -9.88 16.23
N LEU A 3 36.51 -9.66 15.88
CA LEU A 3 37.57 -10.68 15.98
C LEU A 3 37.90 -11.11 17.43
N LEU A 4 37.56 -10.28 18.42
CA LEU A 4 37.70 -10.58 19.85
C LEU A 4 36.50 -11.41 20.36
N ALA A 5 35.33 -11.27 19.72
CA ALA A 5 34.13 -12.06 19.99
C ALA A 5 34.23 -13.48 19.40
N LEU A 6 34.82 -13.63 18.20
CA LEU A 6 34.99 -14.94 17.54
C LEU A 6 36.10 -15.82 18.14
N THR A 7 37.02 -15.26 18.93
CA THR A 7 38.18 -15.99 19.48
C THR A 7 38.06 -16.34 20.97
N VAL A 8 37.06 -15.79 21.67
CA VAL A 8 36.83 -16.05 23.09
C VAL A 8 35.46 -16.71 23.24
N GLY A 9 35.43 -18.05 23.17
CA GLY A 9 34.23 -18.84 23.48
C GLY A 9 33.77 -18.56 24.91
N GLY A 10 32.78 -17.69 25.08
CA GLY A 10 32.21 -17.29 26.36
C GLY A 10 31.07 -16.28 26.21
N SER A 11 30.22 -16.17 27.23
CA SER A 11 28.94 -15.41 27.18
C SER A 11 29.06 -13.91 26.87
N LEU A 12 30.28 -13.35 26.87
CA LEU A 12 30.55 -11.97 26.47
C LEU A 12 30.50 -11.77 24.94
N GLY A 13 30.84 -12.79 24.15
CA GLY A 13 30.79 -12.72 22.68
C GLY A 13 29.37 -12.59 22.15
N ARG A 14 28.43 -13.36 22.75
CA ARG A 14 26.99 -13.27 22.47
C ARG A 14 26.45 -11.87 22.74
N HIS A 15 26.80 -11.25 23.87
CA HIS A 15 26.30 -9.91 24.25
C HIS A 15 26.65 -8.79 23.26
N TYR A 16 27.81 -8.86 22.60
CA TYR A 16 28.20 -7.85 21.59
C TYR A 16 27.62 -8.14 20.20
N ILE A 17 27.32 -9.40 19.88
CA ILE A 17 26.57 -9.77 18.68
C ILE A 17 25.12 -9.29 18.80
N THR A 18 24.48 -9.48 19.97
CA THR A 18 23.13 -8.95 20.25
C THR A 18 23.07 -7.42 20.19
N MET A 19 24.18 -6.74 20.48
CA MET A 19 24.26 -5.27 20.39
C MET A 19 24.33 -4.76 18.94
N PHE A 20 24.85 -5.57 18.00
CA PHE A 20 24.87 -5.28 16.56
C PHE A 20 23.54 -5.66 15.88
N GLU A 21 22.86 -6.71 16.35
CA GLU A 21 21.50 -7.07 15.92
C GLU A 21 20.45 -6.00 16.31
N ALA A 22 20.65 -5.30 17.43
CA ALA A 22 19.66 -4.37 17.98
C ALA A 22 19.59 -2.98 17.32
N THR A 23 20.48 -2.64 16.38
CA THR A 23 20.48 -1.29 15.76
C THR A 23 20.75 -1.34 14.25
N GLN A 24 19.68 -1.36 13.46
CA GLN A 24 19.72 -1.42 11.98
C GLN A 24 20.34 -0.19 11.29
N ASN A 25 20.72 0.89 11.99
CA ASN A 25 21.18 2.14 11.38
C ASN A 25 22.21 2.91 12.23
N VAL A 26 23.33 2.30 12.61
CA VAL A 26 24.45 3.09 13.18
C VAL A 26 25.27 3.69 12.05
N MET A 27 25.09 4.97 11.76
CA MET A 27 26.08 5.76 11.01
C MET A 27 27.35 5.90 11.86
N LEU A 28 28.20 4.88 11.85
CA LEU A 28 29.55 4.98 12.36
C LEU A 28 30.32 5.88 11.40
N LYS A 29 30.75 7.07 11.84
CA LYS A 29 31.87 7.79 11.20
C LYS A 29 33.14 7.00 11.54
N PRO A 30 33.62 6.10 10.68
CA PRO A 30 34.74 5.25 11.03
C PRO A 30 35.96 6.15 11.19
N THR A 31 36.71 6.01 12.28
CA THR A 31 38.01 6.70 12.37
C THR A 31 38.92 6.22 11.23
N GLU A 32 39.92 7.01 10.86
CA GLU A 32 40.84 6.70 9.74
C GLU A 32 41.44 5.29 9.85
N THR A 33 41.73 4.84 11.08
CA THR A 33 42.19 3.48 11.40
C THR A 33 41.18 2.36 11.11
N TRP A 34 39.87 2.61 11.27
CA TRP A 34 38.82 1.64 10.92
C TRP A 34 38.61 1.56 9.41
N ARG A 35 38.73 2.70 8.73
CA ARG A 35 38.69 2.77 7.26
C ARG A 35 39.81 1.95 6.63
N GLU A 36 41.05 2.13 7.10
CA GLU A 36 42.20 1.35 6.63
C GLU A 36 42.03 -0.16 6.89
N ALA A 37 41.48 -0.55 8.05
CA ALA A 37 41.26 -1.95 8.36
C ALA A 37 40.17 -2.56 7.47
N LEU A 38 39.00 -1.92 7.33
CA LEU A 38 37.86 -2.48 6.57
C LEU A 38 38.10 -2.54 5.06
N LEU A 39 38.91 -1.63 4.51
CA LEU A 39 39.28 -1.62 3.10
C LEU A 39 40.49 -2.52 2.77
N ASP A 40 41.10 -3.15 3.78
CA ASP A 40 42.20 -4.08 3.60
C ASP A 40 41.68 -5.39 3.00
N THR A 41 42.08 -5.67 1.75
CA THR A 41 41.69 -6.88 1.00
C THR A 41 42.06 -8.17 1.74
N ARG A 42 43.04 -8.12 2.64
CA ARG A 42 43.42 -9.25 3.51
C ARG A 42 42.31 -9.70 4.45
N ILE A 43 41.35 -8.82 4.79
CA ILE A 43 40.18 -9.20 5.59
C ILE A 43 39.25 -10.10 4.77
N MET A 44 39.00 -9.77 3.49
CA MET A 44 38.21 -10.62 2.60
C MET A 44 38.90 -11.96 2.34
N ASP A 45 40.21 -11.96 2.15
CA ASP A 45 41.00 -13.18 1.95
C ASP A 45 40.90 -14.16 3.13
N LEU A 46 40.70 -13.69 4.36
CA LEU A 46 40.45 -14.56 5.52
C LEU A 46 39.17 -15.39 5.37
N PHE A 47 38.17 -14.87 4.66
CA PHE A 47 36.92 -15.57 4.40
C PHE A 47 36.95 -16.39 3.10
N PHE A 48 37.59 -15.88 2.04
CA PHE A 48 37.45 -16.44 0.68
C PHE A 48 38.59 -17.34 0.16
N THR A 49 39.87 -17.08 0.46
CA THR A 49 41.01 -17.67 -0.30
C THR A 49 41.99 -18.48 0.55
N HIS A 50 42.67 -19.46 -0.07
CA HIS A 50 43.84 -20.18 0.47
C HIS A 50 45.14 -19.49 0.01
N LEU A 51 45.75 -18.63 0.82
CA LEU A 51 47.12 -18.14 0.55
C LEU A 51 48.18 -19.11 1.11
N PRO A 52 49.29 -19.39 0.38
CA PRO A 52 50.47 -20.03 0.96
C PRO A 52 51.17 -19.06 1.93
N PRO A 53 51.92 -19.56 2.93
CA PRO A 53 52.48 -18.72 3.99
C PRO A 53 53.49 -17.71 3.43
N PRO A 54 53.47 -16.44 3.87
CA PRO A 54 54.48 -15.47 3.46
C PRO A 54 55.84 -15.81 4.08
N SER A 55 56.90 -15.77 3.27
CA SER A 55 58.28 -15.74 3.75
C SER A 55 58.61 -14.35 4.36
N PRO A 56 59.20 -14.25 5.56
CA PRO A 56 59.63 -12.97 6.14
C PRO A 56 61.02 -12.57 5.61
N PRO A 57 61.51 -11.31 5.73
CA PRO A 57 61.01 -10.24 6.61
C PRO A 57 60.97 -8.81 6.00
N LEU A 58 60.04 -7.99 6.47
CA LEU A 58 60.26 -6.55 6.71
C LEU A 58 59.45 -6.18 7.95
N ALA A 59 60.05 -6.46 9.10
CA ALA A 59 59.55 -6.07 10.40
C ALA A 59 60.03 -4.65 10.69
N GLU A 60 59.23 -3.64 10.33
CA GLU A 60 59.27 -2.30 10.93
C GLU A 60 58.15 -1.43 10.33
N LEU A 61 56.92 -1.59 10.82
CA LEU A 61 55.93 -0.52 10.93
C LEU A 61 54.72 -1.00 11.76
N VAL A 62 54.48 -0.28 12.86
CA VAL A 62 53.32 -0.30 13.77
C VAL A 62 53.27 -1.41 14.84
N GLN A 63 53.58 -0.99 16.07
CA GLN A 63 53.72 -1.80 17.29
C GLN A 63 52.39 -1.96 18.09
N GLY A 64 51.25 -2.06 17.40
CA GLY A 64 49.91 -2.08 18.02
C GLY A 64 49.09 -3.37 17.86
N MET A 65 49.64 -4.42 17.25
CA MET A 65 48.83 -5.54 16.73
C MET A 65 49.43 -6.92 17.06
N THR A 66 49.49 -7.29 18.33
CA THR A 66 49.87 -8.65 18.77
C THR A 66 48.76 -9.68 18.59
N LEU A 67 47.48 -9.26 18.56
CA LEU A 67 46.32 -10.12 18.21
C LEU A 67 46.26 -10.44 16.72
N TRP A 68 46.68 -9.51 15.86
CA TRP A 68 46.69 -9.66 14.40
C TRP A 68 47.76 -10.66 13.92
N LYS A 69 48.91 -10.74 14.58
CA LYS A 69 49.92 -11.79 14.32
C LYS A 69 49.43 -13.20 14.65
N ARG A 70 48.47 -13.35 15.59
CA ARG A 70 47.84 -14.64 15.91
C ARG A 70 46.67 -14.97 14.96
N ALA A 71 45.89 -13.97 14.54
CA ALA A 71 44.87 -14.14 13.51
C ALA A 71 45.48 -14.47 12.13
N ALA A 72 46.57 -13.81 11.74
CA ALA A 72 47.33 -14.11 10.53
C ALA A 72 48.10 -15.45 10.58
N ALA A 73 48.21 -16.07 11.76
CA ALA A 73 48.80 -17.40 11.92
C ALA A 73 47.77 -18.55 11.87
N ALA A 74 46.47 -18.22 11.84
CA ALA A 74 45.40 -19.19 11.63
C ALA A 74 45.10 -19.34 10.13
N LYS A 75 45.03 -20.58 9.65
CA LYS A 75 44.93 -20.94 8.22
C LYS A 75 43.74 -20.24 7.51
N PRO A 76 43.84 -19.90 6.21
CA PRO A 76 42.87 -19.09 5.46
C PRO A 76 41.54 -19.81 5.14
N ALA A 77 40.49 -19.05 4.80
CA ALA A 77 39.08 -19.41 4.53
C ALA A 77 38.28 -19.91 5.74
N VAL A 78 37.69 -18.99 6.51
CA VAL A 78 36.84 -19.26 7.69
C VAL A 78 35.54 -19.98 7.29
N HIS A 79 34.76 -19.41 6.36
CA HIS A 79 33.46 -19.96 5.94
C HIS A 79 33.60 -21.39 5.38
N ARG A 80 34.52 -21.63 4.43
CA ARG A 80 34.73 -22.97 3.84
C ARG A 80 35.10 -24.07 4.84
N LYS A 81 35.57 -23.74 6.04
CA LYS A 81 35.91 -24.74 7.08
C LYS A 81 34.78 -25.02 8.05
N ILE A 82 33.93 -24.03 8.28
CA ILE A 82 32.82 -24.11 9.23
C ILE A 82 31.48 -24.33 8.52
N ARG A 83 31.51 -24.46 7.19
CA ARG A 83 30.36 -24.69 6.33
C ARG A 83 29.47 -25.86 6.74
N GLU A 84 30.07 -26.95 7.21
CA GLU A 84 29.33 -28.16 7.66
C GLU A 84 28.57 -27.93 8.98
N ASP A 85 28.80 -26.80 9.67
CA ASP A 85 28.08 -26.39 10.87
C ASP A 85 27.09 -25.28 10.50
N SER A 86 25.79 -25.61 10.47
CA SER A 86 24.73 -24.73 9.97
C SER A 86 24.70 -23.35 10.65
N ASP A 87 24.88 -23.33 11.98
CA ASP A 87 24.82 -22.10 12.77
C ASP A 87 26.04 -21.21 12.47
N MET A 88 27.23 -21.82 12.43
CA MET A 88 28.46 -21.09 12.13
C MET A 88 28.54 -20.67 10.66
N ALA A 89 27.95 -21.43 9.75
CA ALA A 89 27.84 -21.09 8.33
C ALA A 89 27.00 -19.81 8.16
N GLN A 90 25.83 -19.74 8.80
CA GLN A 90 24.97 -18.55 8.82
C GLN A 90 25.69 -17.32 9.36
N ASP A 91 26.32 -17.43 10.54
CA ASP A 91 27.10 -16.32 11.15
C ASP A 91 28.17 -15.78 10.19
N SER A 92 28.87 -16.69 9.52
CA SER A 92 29.95 -16.33 8.60
C SER A 92 29.46 -15.69 7.30
N LEU A 93 28.32 -16.13 6.76
CA LEU A 93 27.69 -15.53 5.59
C LEU A 93 27.06 -14.18 5.93
N GLN A 94 26.49 -14.01 7.13
CA GLN A 94 26.01 -12.71 7.60
C GLN A 94 27.17 -11.71 7.72
N CYS A 95 28.33 -12.14 8.22
CA CYS A 95 29.53 -11.30 8.22
C CYS A 95 29.92 -10.86 6.79
N LEU A 96 29.90 -11.78 5.83
CA LEU A 96 30.17 -11.46 4.42
C LEU A 96 29.11 -10.53 3.82
N ALA A 97 27.84 -10.72 4.13
CA ALA A 97 26.75 -9.86 3.69
C ALA A 97 26.91 -8.43 4.23
N GLN A 98 27.37 -8.26 5.47
CA GLN A 98 27.69 -6.94 6.03
C GLN A 98 28.93 -6.31 5.39
N LEU A 99 29.93 -7.11 4.99
CA LEU A 99 31.04 -6.59 4.19
C LEU A 99 30.60 -6.17 2.78
N ALA A 100 29.58 -6.85 2.23
CA ALA A 100 28.95 -6.50 0.97
C ALA A 100 28.04 -5.27 1.07
N SER A 101 27.55 -4.89 2.25
CA SER A 101 26.69 -3.73 2.45
C SER A 101 27.45 -2.41 2.67
N MET A 102 28.78 -2.46 2.57
CA MET A 102 29.66 -1.30 2.76
C MET A 102 29.34 -0.18 1.75
N HIS A 103 28.90 0.98 2.25
CA HIS A 103 28.54 2.14 1.45
C HIS A 103 28.97 3.46 2.10
N GLY A 104 28.74 4.59 1.42
CA GLY A 104 28.99 5.93 1.97
C GLY A 104 30.46 6.38 1.95
N PRO A 105 30.85 7.32 2.83
CA PRO A 105 32.13 8.03 2.77
C PRO A 105 33.33 7.22 3.29
N ILE A 106 33.15 5.91 3.52
CA ILE A 106 34.25 5.03 3.90
C ILE A 106 35.24 4.83 2.75
N PHE A 107 34.76 4.78 1.50
CA PHE A 107 35.63 4.70 0.33
C PHE A 107 36.29 6.06 0.06
N PRO A 108 37.63 6.13 -0.06
CA PRO A 108 38.34 7.38 -0.31
C PRO A 108 38.09 7.93 -1.73
N ASP A 109 37.92 7.04 -2.71
CA ASP A 109 37.65 7.36 -4.11
C ASP A 109 36.92 6.19 -4.81
N GLU A 110 36.51 6.41 -6.06
CA GLU A 110 35.81 5.40 -6.87
C GLU A 110 36.72 4.20 -7.22
N SER A 111 38.03 4.39 -7.40
CA SER A 111 38.96 3.31 -7.72
C SER A 111 39.07 2.30 -6.57
N ALA A 112 39.13 2.78 -5.33
CA ALA A 112 39.12 1.95 -4.14
C ALA A 112 37.82 1.16 -4.02
N ARG A 113 36.67 1.79 -4.36
CA ARG A 113 35.37 1.13 -4.36
C ARG A 113 35.28 0.02 -5.42
N VAL A 114 35.74 0.29 -6.65
CA VAL A 114 35.78 -0.71 -7.74
C VAL A 114 36.70 -1.87 -7.38
N SER A 115 37.89 -1.59 -6.84
CA SER A 115 38.82 -2.62 -6.42
C SER A 115 38.24 -3.49 -5.30
N TYR A 116 37.61 -2.88 -4.29
CA TYR A 116 36.93 -3.59 -3.21
C TYR A 116 35.83 -4.51 -3.74
N LEU A 117 34.96 -4.00 -4.62
CA LEU A 117 33.89 -4.79 -5.23
C LEU A 117 34.44 -5.93 -6.08
N ALA A 118 35.50 -5.70 -6.87
CA ALA A 118 36.13 -6.73 -7.67
C ALA A 118 36.64 -7.90 -6.82
N HIS A 119 37.35 -7.61 -5.71
CA HIS A 119 37.83 -8.66 -4.80
C HIS A 119 36.67 -9.42 -4.13
N LEU A 120 35.57 -8.72 -3.80
CA LEU A 120 34.38 -9.35 -3.24
C LEU A 120 33.71 -10.29 -4.23
N VAL A 121 33.58 -9.89 -5.51
CA VAL A 121 33.06 -10.74 -6.60
C VAL A 121 33.96 -11.95 -6.83
N GLU A 122 35.28 -11.76 -6.92
CA GLU A 122 36.24 -12.86 -7.09
C GLU A 122 36.17 -13.87 -5.94
N GLY A 123 36.07 -13.36 -4.70
CA GLY A 123 35.93 -14.18 -3.50
C GLY A 123 34.63 -14.99 -3.50
N LEU A 124 33.50 -14.34 -3.78
CA LEU A 124 32.19 -14.99 -3.89
C LEU A 124 32.19 -16.07 -4.98
N LEU A 125 32.66 -15.75 -6.19
CA LEU A 125 32.74 -16.71 -7.29
C LEU A 125 33.65 -17.89 -6.95
N SER A 126 34.78 -17.66 -6.28
CA SER A 126 35.66 -18.75 -5.85
C SER A 126 35.00 -19.64 -4.80
N MET A 127 34.15 -19.07 -3.94
CA MET A 127 33.42 -19.79 -2.90
C MET A 127 32.32 -20.68 -3.48
N ILE A 128 31.59 -20.18 -4.48
CA ILE A 128 30.45 -20.88 -5.09
C ILE A 128 30.92 -21.90 -6.14
N ASN A 129 31.96 -21.59 -6.92
CA ASN A 129 32.42 -22.45 -7.99
C ASN A 129 33.01 -23.76 -7.45
N GLY A 130 32.30 -24.87 -7.67
CA GLY A 130 32.73 -26.23 -7.34
C GLY A 130 32.20 -26.79 -6.02
N ILE A 131 31.20 -26.14 -5.42
CA ILE A 131 30.55 -26.57 -4.16
C ILE A 131 29.03 -26.61 -4.37
N GLU A 132 28.36 -27.64 -3.83
CA GLU A 132 26.89 -27.78 -3.85
C GLU A 132 26.30 -27.03 -2.66
N ILE A 133 25.55 -25.94 -2.90
CA ILE A 133 24.99 -25.05 -1.88
C ILE A 133 24.02 -25.82 -0.98
N GLU A 134 24.21 -25.71 0.33
CA GLU A 134 23.33 -26.32 1.33
C GLU A 134 22.20 -25.36 1.72
N ASP A 135 21.09 -25.89 2.25
CA ASP A 135 19.91 -25.11 2.66
C ASP A 135 20.29 -23.94 3.59
N SER A 136 21.19 -24.19 4.56
CA SER A 136 21.65 -23.18 5.53
C SER A 136 22.41 -21.99 4.93
N GLU A 137 22.87 -22.10 3.68
CA GLU A 137 23.68 -21.08 3.02
C GLU A 137 22.91 -20.23 2.01
N ALA A 138 21.76 -20.71 1.51
CA ALA A 138 21.04 -20.11 0.39
C ALA A 138 20.70 -18.63 0.64
N VAL A 139 20.10 -18.34 1.81
CA VAL A 139 19.73 -16.97 2.24
C VAL A 139 20.97 -16.10 2.50
N GLY A 140 22.03 -16.68 3.05
CA GLY A 140 23.28 -15.95 3.27
C GLY A 140 23.93 -15.50 1.96
N ILE A 141 23.96 -16.39 0.96
CA ILE A 141 24.51 -16.11 -0.37
C ILE A 141 23.65 -15.10 -1.13
N SER A 142 22.31 -15.25 -1.11
CA SER A 142 21.39 -14.30 -1.75
C SER A 142 21.55 -12.89 -1.16
N ASN A 143 21.71 -12.77 0.16
CA ASN A 143 21.94 -11.49 0.83
C ASN A 143 23.28 -10.83 0.45
N ILE A 144 24.36 -11.61 0.32
CA ILE A 144 25.65 -11.08 -0.17
C ILE A 144 25.47 -10.49 -1.57
N ILE A 145 24.88 -11.26 -2.48
CA ILE A 145 24.63 -10.84 -3.87
C ILE A 145 23.76 -9.59 -3.92
N SER A 146 22.67 -9.58 -3.16
CA SER A 146 21.73 -8.46 -3.12
C SER A 146 22.40 -7.18 -2.64
N ASN A 147 23.19 -7.25 -1.57
CA ASN A 147 23.94 -6.10 -1.07
C ASN A 147 24.97 -5.61 -2.10
N MET A 148 25.63 -6.51 -2.83
CA MET A 148 26.58 -6.12 -3.89
C MET A 148 25.90 -5.36 -5.04
N ILE A 149 24.65 -5.70 -5.37
CA ILE A 149 23.89 -5.07 -6.45
C ILE A 149 23.24 -3.76 -5.99
N THR A 150 22.67 -3.73 -4.79
CA THR A 150 21.87 -2.60 -4.28
C THR A 150 22.73 -1.50 -3.65
N MET A 151 23.84 -1.83 -3.00
CA MET A 151 24.65 -0.87 -2.25
C MET A 151 25.75 -0.21 -3.08
N PHE A 152 26.22 -0.87 -4.14
CA PHE A 152 27.24 -0.31 -5.03
C PHE A 152 26.60 0.40 -6.23
N PRO A 153 27.02 1.64 -6.55
CA PRO A 153 26.51 2.34 -7.73
C PRO A 153 26.78 1.57 -9.02
N ARG A 154 25.85 1.66 -9.99
CA ARG A 154 25.95 1.02 -11.31
C ARG A 154 27.27 1.33 -12.04
N SER A 155 27.78 2.55 -11.91
CA SER A 155 29.08 2.96 -12.45
C SER A 155 30.25 2.13 -11.90
N THR A 156 30.16 1.66 -10.66
CA THR A 156 31.16 0.80 -10.03
C THR A 156 31.08 -0.62 -10.57
N LEU A 157 29.86 -1.17 -10.70
CA LEU A 157 29.61 -2.48 -11.31
C LEU A 157 30.10 -2.53 -12.77
N MET A 158 29.93 -1.44 -13.52
CA MET A 158 30.42 -1.31 -14.90
C MET A 158 31.93 -1.09 -15.04
N ALA A 159 32.59 -0.63 -13.99
CA ALA A 159 34.05 -0.50 -13.97
C ALA A 159 34.77 -1.81 -13.63
N LEU A 160 34.03 -2.89 -13.31
CA LEU A 160 34.62 -4.22 -13.11
C LEU A 160 35.24 -4.75 -14.42
N PRO A 161 36.29 -5.60 -14.33
CA PRO A 161 36.80 -6.31 -15.49
C PRO A 161 35.68 -7.08 -16.21
N THR A 162 35.61 -6.98 -17.54
CA THR A 162 34.49 -7.55 -18.32
C THR A 162 34.29 -9.05 -18.07
N ASP A 163 35.39 -9.82 -18.00
CA ASP A 163 35.32 -11.27 -17.73
C ASP A 163 34.78 -11.57 -16.32
N LEU A 164 35.12 -10.73 -15.33
CA LEU A 164 34.65 -10.85 -13.96
C LEU A 164 33.16 -10.51 -13.85
N PHE A 165 32.74 -9.43 -14.50
CA PHE A 165 31.33 -9.05 -14.58
C PHE A 165 30.51 -10.14 -15.27
N THR A 166 30.93 -10.66 -16.42
CA THR A 166 30.23 -11.75 -17.11
C THR A 166 30.16 -13.02 -16.24
N SER A 167 31.22 -13.35 -15.51
CA SER A 167 31.22 -14.49 -14.59
C SER A 167 30.25 -14.29 -13.42
N PHE A 168 30.16 -13.07 -12.88
CA PHE A 168 29.20 -12.69 -11.86
C PHE A 168 27.76 -12.84 -12.35
N ILE A 169 27.44 -12.33 -13.54
CA ILE A 169 26.10 -12.47 -14.14
C ILE A 169 25.74 -13.93 -14.39
N ASN A 170 26.65 -14.73 -14.93
CA ASN A 170 26.41 -16.16 -15.14
C ASN A 170 26.15 -16.89 -13.81
N CYS A 171 26.93 -16.59 -12.77
CA CYS A 171 26.72 -17.14 -11.43
C CYS A 171 25.36 -16.73 -10.88
N LEU A 172 25.01 -15.44 -10.99
CA LEU A 172 23.71 -14.92 -10.56
C LEU A 172 22.57 -15.67 -11.24
N THR A 173 22.59 -15.79 -12.57
CA THR A 173 21.58 -16.53 -13.35
C THR A 173 21.45 -17.98 -12.90
N LEU A 174 22.58 -18.68 -12.74
CA LEU A 174 22.59 -20.09 -12.31
C LEU A 174 21.97 -20.27 -10.92
N LEU A 175 22.32 -19.39 -9.97
CA LEU A 175 21.76 -19.39 -8.62
C LEU A 175 20.28 -19.08 -8.63
N THR A 176 19.83 -18.06 -9.38
CA THR A 176 18.40 -17.73 -9.53
C THR A 176 17.62 -18.95 -9.99
N CYS A 177 18.04 -19.61 -11.07
CA CYS A 177 17.33 -20.79 -11.58
C CYS A 177 17.40 -21.98 -10.60
N SER A 178 18.51 -22.16 -9.88
CA SER A 178 18.66 -23.23 -8.90
C SER A 178 17.78 -23.01 -7.67
N PHE A 179 17.75 -21.80 -7.13
CA PHE A 179 16.93 -21.45 -5.98
C PHE A 179 15.45 -21.49 -6.36
N GLY A 180 15.05 -21.02 -7.54
CA GLY A 180 13.65 -21.13 -7.99
C GLY A 180 13.15 -22.58 -8.11
N ARG A 181 13.98 -23.49 -8.65
CA ARG A 181 13.63 -24.93 -8.67
C ARG A 181 13.56 -25.54 -7.28
N SER A 182 14.41 -25.08 -6.36
CA SER A 182 14.44 -25.59 -4.99
C SER A 182 13.24 -25.06 -4.21
N ALA A 183 12.89 -23.77 -4.35
CA ALA A 183 11.72 -23.14 -3.78
C ALA A 183 10.42 -23.82 -4.23
N ALA A 184 10.26 -24.09 -5.52
CA ALA A 184 9.12 -24.84 -6.03
C ALA A 184 9.06 -26.28 -5.46
N LEU A 185 10.20 -26.89 -5.16
CA LEU A 185 10.23 -28.18 -4.47
C LEU A 185 9.88 -28.05 -2.98
N GLU A 186 10.20 -26.95 -2.32
CA GLU A 186 9.79 -26.69 -0.93
C GLU A 186 8.28 -26.57 -0.80
N GLU A 187 7.63 -25.89 -1.74
CA GLU A 187 6.16 -25.82 -1.81
C GLU A 187 5.55 -27.22 -1.97
N VAL A 188 6.06 -28.04 -2.90
CA VAL A 188 5.51 -29.40 -3.11
C VAL A 188 5.74 -30.34 -1.93
N LEU A 189 6.80 -30.09 -1.16
CA LEU A 189 7.15 -30.89 0.01
C LEU A 189 6.48 -30.38 1.30
N ASP A 190 5.70 -29.31 1.22
CA ASP A 190 5.03 -28.65 2.35
C ASP A 190 6.02 -28.43 3.51
N LYS A 191 7.21 -27.87 3.21
CA LYS A 191 8.22 -27.61 4.24
C LYS A 191 7.78 -26.46 5.14
N ASP A 192 7.97 -26.62 6.46
CA ASP A 192 7.74 -25.54 7.43
C ASP A 192 8.70 -24.35 7.23
N ASP A 193 9.97 -24.62 6.90
CA ASP A 193 11.02 -23.61 6.70
C ASP A 193 11.31 -23.41 5.19
N MET A 194 10.76 -22.34 4.59
CA MET A 194 10.84 -22.01 3.15
C MET A 194 12.11 -21.20 2.80
N VAL A 195 13.27 -21.78 3.04
CA VAL A 195 14.57 -21.09 2.95
C VAL A 195 14.95 -20.72 1.51
N TYR A 196 14.65 -21.57 0.53
CA TYR A 196 14.94 -21.25 -0.87
C TYR A 196 13.95 -20.25 -1.44
N MET A 197 12.71 -20.21 -0.96
CA MET A 197 11.75 -19.18 -1.38
C MET A 197 12.28 -17.79 -1.00
N GLU A 198 12.68 -17.59 0.26
CA GLU A 198 13.28 -16.33 0.72
C GLU A 198 14.55 -15.97 -0.07
N ALA A 199 15.43 -16.95 -0.32
CA ALA A 199 16.63 -16.72 -1.10
C ALA A 199 16.34 -16.37 -2.57
N TYR A 200 15.31 -16.98 -3.14
CA TYR A 200 14.86 -16.74 -4.51
C TYR A 200 14.25 -15.35 -4.67
N ASP A 201 13.36 -14.95 -3.76
CA ASP A 201 12.78 -13.61 -3.66
C ASP A 201 13.87 -12.54 -3.66
N LYS A 202 14.86 -12.71 -2.76
CA LYS A 202 15.94 -11.73 -2.62
C LYS A 202 16.78 -11.58 -3.89
N ILE A 203 17.01 -12.67 -4.61
CA ILE A 203 17.75 -12.63 -5.88
C ILE A 203 16.91 -11.98 -6.99
N LEU A 204 15.60 -12.25 -7.06
CA LEU A 204 14.72 -11.59 -8.03
C LEU A 204 14.58 -10.09 -7.75
N GLU A 205 14.44 -9.67 -6.50
CA GLU A 205 14.47 -8.24 -6.10
C GLU A 205 15.77 -7.56 -6.57
N SER A 206 16.88 -8.28 -6.45
CA SER A 206 18.19 -7.82 -6.90
C SER A 206 18.24 -7.69 -8.43
N TRP A 207 17.70 -8.65 -9.17
CA TRP A 207 17.57 -8.56 -10.62
C TRP A 207 16.70 -7.38 -11.06
N LEU A 208 15.57 -7.15 -10.40
CA LEU A 208 14.68 -6.04 -10.68
C LEU A 208 15.43 -4.70 -10.56
N THR A 209 16.13 -4.49 -9.44
CA THR A 209 16.95 -3.30 -9.19
C THR A 209 18.06 -3.12 -10.23
N PHE A 210 18.60 -4.25 -10.69
CA PHE A 210 19.72 -4.29 -11.61
C PHE A 210 19.32 -3.99 -13.06
N ILE A 211 18.11 -4.41 -13.49
CA ILE A 211 17.62 -4.29 -14.86
C ILE A 211 16.83 -2.98 -15.09
N GLN A 212 16.14 -2.42 -14.10
CA GLN A 212 15.23 -1.26 -14.25
C GLN A 212 15.84 0.01 -14.86
N ASP A 213 17.18 0.13 -14.95
CA ASP A 213 17.89 1.30 -15.49
C ASP A 213 19.09 0.81 -16.32
N ASP A 214 18.77 0.07 -17.38
CA ASP A 214 19.74 -0.63 -18.25
C ASP A 214 20.56 0.29 -19.16
N GLU A 215 20.25 1.60 -19.19
CA GLU A 215 20.90 2.60 -20.07
C GLU A 215 22.43 2.65 -19.91
N HIS A 216 22.92 2.27 -18.73
CA HIS A 216 24.34 2.27 -18.37
C HIS A 216 25.06 0.98 -18.79
N PHE A 217 24.33 -0.06 -19.17
CA PHE A 217 24.87 -1.38 -19.51
C PHE A 217 24.98 -1.56 -21.04
N PRO A 218 25.88 -2.45 -21.51
CA PRO A 218 25.94 -2.79 -22.93
C PRO A 218 24.60 -3.35 -23.42
N ARG A 219 24.09 -2.82 -24.54
CA ARG A 219 22.81 -3.25 -25.11
C ARG A 219 22.75 -4.77 -25.28
N GLY A 220 21.68 -5.37 -24.76
CA GLY A 220 21.41 -6.79 -24.90
C GLY A 220 22.22 -7.72 -23.98
N CYS A 221 23.04 -7.19 -23.05
CA CYS A 221 23.85 -8.03 -22.16
C CYS A 221 23.01 -8.92 -21.22
N PHE A 222 21.76 -8.53 -20.94
CA PHE A 222 20.84 -9.27 -20.07
C PHE A 222 19.87 -10.19 -20.82
N VAL A 223 19.86 -10.21 -22.16
CA VAL A 223 18.86 -11.00 -22.93
C VAL A 223 18.97 -12.49 -22.63
N GLN A 224 20.17 -13.07 -22.66
CA GLN A 224 20.36 -14.50 -22.40
C GLN A 224 20.11 -14.88 -20.92
N PRO A 225 20.60 -14.11 -19.92
CA PRO A 225 20.19 -14.27 -18.53
C PRO A 225 18.68 -14.21 -18.32
N ALA A 226 18.01 -13.21 -18.89
CA ALA A 226 16.56 -13.03 -18.78
C ALA A 226 15.80 -14.23 -19.36
N ILE A 227 16.19 -14.73 -20.54
CA ILE A 227 15.58 -15.94 -21.14
C ILE A 227 15.71 -17.15 -20.19
N GLN A 228 16.87 -17.36 -19.57
CA GLN A 228 17.10 -18.50 -18.69
C GLN A 228 16.26 -18.41 -17.41
N VAL A 229 16.28 -17.26 -16.74
CA VAL A 229 15.49 -17.06 -15.52
C VAL A 229 14.00 -17.13 -15.82
N PHE A 230 13.53 -16.47 -16.87
CA PHE A 230 12.13 -16.50 -17.29
C PHE A 230 11.66 -17.93 -17.59
N ASN A 231 12.41 -18.70 -18.39
CA ASN A 231 12.07 -20.09 -18.67
C ASN A 231 12.06 -20.96 -17.39
N SER A 232 13.02 -20.74 -16.49
CA SER A 232 13.08 -21.46 -15.22
C SER A 232 11.85 -21.15 -14.36
N TYR A 233 11.43 -19.89 -14.29
CA TYR A 233 10.21 -19.50 -13.55
C TYR A 233 8.96 -20.16 -14.12
N ILE A 234 8.79 -20.12 -15.45
CA ILE A 234 7.66 -20.79 -16.13
C ILE A 234 7.69 -22.30 -15.87
N GLN A 235 8.85 -22.94 -15.93
CA GLN A 235 8.97 -24.37 -15.63
C GLN A 235 8.61 -24.69 -14.17
N CYS A 236 9.05 -23.87 -13.22
CA CYS A 236 8.72 -24.05 -11.80
C CYS A 236 7.21 -23.98 -11.53
N HIS A 237 6.48 -23.16 -12.28
CA HIS A 237 5.06 -22.89 -12.05
C HIS A 237 4.09 -23.63 -12.98
N LEU A 238 4.58 -24.47 -13.90
CA LEU A 238 3.72 -25.28 -14.77
C LEU A 238 3.69 -26.75 -14.34
N ALA A 239 2.54 -27.39 -14.54
CA ALA A 239 2.40 -28.83 -14.40
C ALA A 239 3.18 -29.60 -15.50
N ALA A 240 3.45 -30.88 -15.21
CA ALA A 240 3.98 -31.80 -16.22
C ALA A 240 3.03 -31.88 -17.42
N PRO A 241 3.53 -31.97 -18.68
CA PRO A 241 4.91 -32.27 -19.05
C PRO A 241 5.83 -31.05 -19.26
N ASP A 242 5.29 -29.82 -19.24
CA ASP A 242 6.05 -28.62 -19.62
C ASP A 242 6.79 -27.98 -18.44
N GLY A 243 6.42 -28.34 -17.20
CA GLY A 243 7.05 -27.83 -15.99
C GLY A 243 7.20 -28.90 -14.90
N THR A 244 7.64 -28.43 -13.73
CA THR A 244 8.02 -29.22 -12.57
C THR A 244 7.20 -28.91 -11.32
N ARG A 245 6.15 -28.07 -11.40
CA ARG A 245 5.38 -27.58 -10.24
C ARG A 245 4.88 -28.70 -9.33
N ASN A 246 4.51 -29.86 -9.88
CA ASN A 246 3.94 -30.98 -9.10
C ASN A 246 4.85 -32.22 -9.07
N LEU A 247 6.14 -32.06 -9.38
CA LEU A 247 7.09 -33.17 -9.46
C LEU A 247 7.92 -33.29 -8.17
N SER A 248 7.51 -34.18 -7.26
CA SER A 248 8.41 -34.65 -6.21
C SER A 248 9.38 -35.70 -6.76
N VAL A 249 10.53 -35.87 -6.10
CA VAL A 249 11.57 -36.87 -6.46
C VAL A 249 11.02 -38.30 -6.58
N ASN A 250 9.85 -38.58 -5.98
CA ASN A 250 9.19 -39.90 -5.98
C ASN A 250 7.87 -39.94 -6.78
N GLY A 251 7.48 -38.87 -7.47
CA GLY A 251 6.24 -38.81 -8.27
C GLY A 251 4.93 -38.84 -7.47
N ILE A 252 5.01 -38.60 -6.16
CA ILE A 252 3.85 -38.45 -5.27
C ILE A 252 3.58 -36.94 -5.22
N SER A 253 2.49 -36.49 -5.84
CA SER A 253 1.98 -35.12 -5.63
C SER A 253 1.50 -35.00 -4.19
N SER A 254 1.77 -33.87 -3.53
CA SER A 254 1.15 -33.56 -2.23
C SER A 254 -0.36 -33.80 -2.35
N HIS A 255 -0.83 -34.61 -1.41
CA HIS A 255 -2.19 -35.12 -1.35
C HIS A 255 -2.76 -34.52 -0.09
N ASP A 256 -3.32 -33.33 -0.20
CA ASP A 256 -4.57 -32.88 0.40
C ASP A 256 -4.81 -31.44 -0.10
N GLU A 257 -6.03 -31.11 -0.54
CA GLU A 257 -6.40 -29.71 -0.80
C GLU A 257 -6.35 -29.01 0.58
N GLU A 258 -5.28 -28.27 0.86
CA GLU A 258 -5.20 -27.48 2.09
C GLU A 258 -6.39 -26.51 2.13
N GLU A 259 -7.02 -26.39 3.29
CA GLU A 259 -8.05 -25.37 3.49
C GLU A 259 -7.36 -24.00 3.41
N ILE A 260 -7.44 -23.36 2.24
CA ILE A 260 -6.95 -22.00 2.01
C ILE A 260 -7.70 -21.09 2.98
N ASN A 261 -6.96 -20.42 3.85
CA ASN A 261 -7.51 -19.48 4.80
C ASN A 261 -8.01 -18.24 4.03
N GLU A 262 -9.23 -17.77 4.31
CA GLU A 262 -9.78 -16.52 3.72
C GLU A 262 -8.89 -15.28 4.01
N LEU A 263 -7.96 -15.38 4.96
CA LEU A 263 -6.97 -14.34 5.28
C LEU A 263 -5.66 -14.46 4.47
N GLN A 264 -5.47 -15.53 3.70
CA GLN A 264 -4.30 -15.68 2.83
C GLN A 264 -4.42 -14.73 1.65
N GLY A 265 -3.38 -13.92 1.42
CA GLY A 265 -3.34 -12.99 0.29
C GLY A 265 -3.34 -13.73 -1.05
N ASP A 266 -3.85 -13.08 -2.09
CA ASP A 266 -3.82 -13.61 -3.45
C ASP A 266 -2.36 -13.71 -3.96
N ASP A 267 -2.05 -14.71 -4.80
CA ASP A 267 -0.69 -14.96 -5.30
C ASP A 267 -0.10 -13.75 -6.02
N ARG A 268 -0.96 -12.98 -6.71
CA ARG A 268 -0.55 -11.75 -7.40
C ARG A 268 -0.06 -10.64 -6.45
N GLU A 269 -0.46 -10.68 -5.18
CA GLU A 269 -0.06 -9.75 -4.12
C GLU A 269 1.15 -10.30 -3.36
N LEU A 270 1.09 -11.58 -2.95
CA LEU A 270 2.18 -12.28 -2.27
C LEU A 270 3.46 -12.32 -3.10
N PHE A 271 3.36 -12.60 -4.39
CA PHE A 271 4.48 -12.73 -5.32
C PHE A 271 4.62 -11.52 -6.26
N SER A 272 4.05 -10.36 -5.89
CA SER A 272 4.05 -9.15 -6.72
C SER A 272 5.46 -8.71 -7.15
N ASP A 273 6.44 -8.76 -6.24
CA ASP A 273 7.84 -8.41 -6.53
C ASP A 273 8.50 -9.44 -7.47
N GLN A 274 8.25 -10.74 -7.27
CA GLN A 274 8.73 -11.79 -8.18
C GLN A 274 8.16 -11.58 -9.58
N LEU A 275 6.84 -11.43 -9.69
CA LEU A 275 6.13 -11.25 -10.95
C LEU A 275 6.56 -9.96 -11.66
N SER A 276 6.83 -8.89 -10.91
CA SER A 276 7.40 -7.64 -11.45
C SER A 276 8.78 -7.86 -12.06
N CYS A 277 9.66 -8.58 -11.36
CA CYS A 277 10.98 -8.95 -11.88
C CYS A 277 10.88 -9.82 -13.13
N ILE A 278 10.06 -10.87 -13.11
CA ILE A 278 9.88 -11.79 -14.24
C ILE A 278 9.23 -11.08 -15.42
N GLY A 279 8.28 -10.18 -15.17
CA GLY A 279 7.69 -9.30 -16.17
C GLY A 279 8.74 -8.45 -16.87
N LEU A 280 9.62 -7.79 -16.10
CA LEU A 280 10.73 -6.99 -16.64
C LEU A 280 11.73 -7.83 -17.43
N MET A 281 12.11 -9.02 -16.95
CA MET A 281 12.96 -9.95 -17.71
C MET A 281 12.28 -10.38 -19.02
N GLY A 282 10.97 -10.63 -18.97
CA GLY A 282 10.15 -10.93 -20.13
C GLY A 282 10.16 -9.81 -21.17
N ARG A 283 10.18 -8.54 -20.73
CA ARG A 283 10.31 -7.36 -21.58
C ARG A 283 11.69 -7.25 -22.23
N VAL A 284 12.76 -7.43 -21.45
CA VAL A 284 14.15 -7.45 -21.96
C VAL A 284 14.33 -8.52 -23.04
N ALA A 285 13.67 -9.66 -22.88
CA ALA A 285 13.71 -10.78 -23.82
C ALA A 285 12.38 -10.98 -24.57
N ALA A 286 11.69 -9.90 -24.96
CA ALA A 286 10.36 -9.94 -25.57
C ALA A 286 10.27 -10.83 -26.81
N ASP A 287 11.33 -10.85 -27.64
CA ASP A 287 11.44 -11.69 -28.85
C ASP A 287 11.26 -13.20 -28.56
N HIS A 288 11.60 -13.67 -27.35
CA HIS A 288 11.43 -15.06 -26.91
C HIS A 288 10.20 -15.24 -26.02
N CYS A 289 10.01 -14.35 -25.05
CA CYS A 289 9.06 -14.56 -23.96
C CYS A 289 7.60 -14.37 -24.40
N ILE A 290 7.30 -13.37 -25.25
CA ILE A 290 5.92 -13.13 -25.73
C ILE A 290 5.40 -14.32 -26.56
N PRO A 291 6.14 -14.83 -27.58
CA PRO A 291 5.72 -16.02 -28.30
C PRO A 291 5.58 -17.27 -27.42
N LEU A 292 6.46 -17.46 -26.44
CA LEU A 292 6.40 -18.57 -25.49
C LEU A 292 5.09 -18.55 -24.68
N LEU A 293 4.79 -17.43 -24.02
CA LEU A 293 3.56 -17.27 -23.24
C LEU A 293 2.31 -17.45 -24.11
N THR A 294 2.34 -16.91 -25.33
CA THR A 294 1.24 -17.04 -26.28
C THR A 294 0.97 -18.50 -26.61
N SER A 295 2.02 -19.26 -26.93
CA SER A 295 1.90 -20.69 -27.25
C SER A 295 1.39 -21.51 -26.07
N LEU A 296 1.90 -21.25 -24.86
CA LEU A 296 1.49 -21.95 -23.65
C LEU A 296 0.02 -21.66 -23.34
N LEU A 297 -0.39 -20.39 -23.35
CA LEU A 297 -1.80 -20.00 -23.11
C LEU A 297 -2.73 -20.58 -24.17
N GLU A 298 -2.41 -20.50 -25.47
CA GLU A 298 -3.26 -21.07 -26.52
C GLU A 298 -3.46 -22.58 -26.37
N ASP A 299 -2.41 -23.32 -25.97
CA ASP A 299 -2.48 -24.74 -25.64
C ASP A 299 -3.38 -25.00 -24.42
N ARG A 300 -3.12 -24.31 -23.30
CA ARG A 300 -3.89 -24.48 -22.05
C ARG A 300 -5.36 -24.14 -22.22
N VAL A 301 -5.68 -23.05 -22.92
CA VAL A 301 -7.06 -22.67 -23.24
C VAL A 301 -7.75 -23.74 -24.10
N THR A 302 -7.03 -24.29 -25.09
CA THR A 302 -7.56 -25.37 -25.94
C THR A 302 -7.82 -26.64 -25.12
N ARG A 303 -6.92 -26.99 -24.21
CA ARG A 303 -7.08 -28.12 -23.29
C ARG A 303 -8.26 -27.89 -22.35
N LEU A 304 -8.42 -26.68 -21.81
CA LEU A 304 -9.48 -26.35 -20.85
C LEU A 304 -10.85 -26.46 -21.52
N HIS A 305 -10.99 -25.84 -22.69
CA HIS A 305 -12.19 -25.96 -23.50
C HIS A 305 -12.54 -27.42 -23.80
N GLY A 306 -11.55 -28.22 -24.19
CA GLY A 306 -11.73 -29.65 -24.45
C GLY A 306 -12.12 -30.46 -23.22
N GLN A 307 -11.57 -30.16 -22.05
CA GLN A 307 -11.94 -30.84 -20.80
C GLN A 307 -13.36 -30.48 -20.36
N LEU A 308 -13.72 -29.19 -20.35
CA LEU A 308 -15.07 -28.74 -20.01
C LEU A 308 -16.14 -29.39 -20.92
N GLN A 309 -15.86 -29.51 -22.22
CA GLN A 309 -16.74 -30.22 -23.17
C GLN A 309 -16.88 -31.71 -22.86
N ARG A 310 -15.79 -32.40 -22.51
CA ARG A 310 -15.83 -33.82 -22.14
C ARG A 310 -16.63 -34.03 -20.86
N THR A 311 -16.38 -33.21 -19.84
CA THR A 311 -17.10 -33.26 -18.57
C THR A 311 -18.60 -33.01 -18.78
N GLN A 312 -18.97 -32.05 -19.63
CA GLN A 312 -20.37 -31.82 -20.00
C GLN A 312 -21.00 -33.05 -20.67
N GLN A 313 -20.31 -33.68 -21.63
CA GLN A 313 -20.80 -34.90 -22.29
C GLN A 313 -20.97 -36.07 -21.31
N GLN A 314 -20.06 -36.22 -20.35
CA GLN A 314 -20.13 -37.25 -19.31
C GLN A 314 -21.29 -37.01 -18.34
N LEU A 315 -21.49 -35.77 -17.89
CA LEU A 315 -22.63 -35.39 -17.04
C LEU A 315 -23.99 -35.64 -17.72
N MET A 316 -24.04 -35.55 -19.05
CA MET A 316 -25.23 -35.91 -19.83
C MET A 316 -25.41 -37.42 -20.03
N ALA A 317 -24.33 -38.21 -19.97
CA ALA A 317 -24.33 -39.65 -20.27
C ALA A 317 -24.41 -40.56 -19.03
N SER A 318 -23.96 -40.10 -17.85
CA SER A 318 -23.94 -40.86 -16.60
C SER A 318 -24.22 -39.99 -15.38
N SER A 319 -25.04 -40.49 -14.46
CA SER A 319 -25.42 -39.80 -13.21
C SER A 319 -24.42 -39.97 -12.05
N ASP A 320 -23.20 -40.46 -12.32
CA ASP A 320 -22.15 -40.63 -11.31
C ASP A 320 -21.08 -39.53 -11.43
N PRO A 321 -21.13 -38.48 -10.58
CA PRO A 321 -20.21 -37.33 -10.63
C PRO A 321 -18.78 -37.65 -10.16
N SER A 322 -18.50 -38.88 -9.69
CA SER A 322 -17.20 -39.29 -9.17
C SER A 322 -16.13 -39.60 -10.23
N SER A 323 -16.48 -39.54 -11.53
CA SER A 323 -15.58 -39.85 -12.65
C SER A 323 -14.90 -38.64 -13.30
N VAL A 324 -15.14 -37.43 -12.79
CA VAL A 324 -14.51 -36.20 -13.31
C VAL A 324 -13.05 -36.16 -12.84
N ASP A 325 -12.11 -36.06 -13.79
CA ASP A 325 -10.68 -35.91 -13.52
C ASP A 325 -10.37 -34.50 -12.98
N ARG A 326 -10.82 -34.23 -11.74
CA ARG A 326 -10.73 -32.93 -11.08
C ARG A 326 -9.28 -32.46 -10.93
N LYS A 327 -8.34 -33.40 -10.79
CA LYS A 327 -6.91 -33.10 -10.70
C LYS A 327 -6.38 -32.47 -11.99
N VAL A 328 -6.70 -33.04 -13.16
CA VAL A 328 -6.27 -32.47 -14.45
C VAL A 328 -6.87 -31.09 -14.68
N LEU A 329 -8.06 -30.83 -14.15
CA LEU A 329 -8.69 -29.52 -14.23
C LEU A 329 -8.04 -28.52 -13.27
N GLY A 330 -7.74 -28.92 -12.03
CA GLY A 330 -6.96 -28.14 -11.06
C GLY A 330 -5.59 -27.75 -11.60
N ASP A 331 -4.80 -28.72 -12.07
CA ASP A 331 -3.48 -28.49 -12.69
C ASP A 331 -3.55 -27.46 -13.83
N LEU A 332 -4.64 -27.50 -14.60
CA LEU A 332 -4.86 -26.63 -15.73
C LEU A 332 -5.31 -25.22 -15.33
N TYR A 333 -6.12 -25.09 -14.28
CA TYR A 333 -6.46 -23.78 -13.71
C TYR A 333 -5.21 -23.10 -13.17
N GLU A 334 -4.38 -23.82 -12.45
CA GLU A 334 -3.14 -23.33 -11.90
C GLU A 334 -2.12 -22.94 -13.00
N ASP A 335 -2.02 -23.74 -14.07
CA ASP A 335 -1.20 -23.39 -15.24
C ASP A 335 -1.67 -22.09 -15.89
N ILE A 336 -2.99 -21.91 -16.05
CA ILE A 336 -3.58 -20.71 -16.64
C ILE A 336 -3.40 -19.51 -15.71
N HIS A 337 -3.57 -19.69 -14.40
CA HIS A 337 -3.38 -18.69 -13.36
C HIS A 337 -1.98 -18.04 -13.49
N TRP A 338 -0.92 -18.84 -13.36
CA TRP A 338 0.46 -18.34 -13.44
C TRP A 338 0.80 -17.73 -14.80
N LEU A 339 0.29 -18.29 -15.90
CA LEU A 339 0.49 -17.72 -17.23
C LEU A 339 -0.21 -16.37 -17.40
N ILE A 340 -1.41 -16.17 -16.83
CA ILE A 340 -2.11 -14.88 -16.84
C ILE A 340 -1.36 -13.86 -16.00
N LEU A 341 -0.91 -14.23 -14.79
CA LEU A 341 -0.14 -13.33 -13.90
C LEU A 341 1.14 -12.85 -14.59
N VAL A 342 1.96 -13.77 -15.09
CA VAL A 342 3.22 -13.42 -15.80
C VAL A 342 2.93 -12.59 -17.04
N SER A 343 1.88 -12.90 -17.81
CA SER A 343 1.50 -12.10 -18.98
C SER A 343 1.08 -10.68 -18.59
N GLY A 344 0.35 -10.53 -17.48
CA GLY A 344 -0.08 -9.22 -16.98
C GLY A 344 1.11 -8.35 -16.62
N TYR A 345 2.05 -8.89 -15.82
CA TYR A 345 3.26 -8.17 -15.41
C TYR A 345 4.24 -7.91 -16.56
N LEU A 346 4.28 -8.77 -17.58
CA LEU A 346 5.07 -8.52 -18.79
C LEU A 346 4.48 -7.35 -19.59
N LEU A 347 3.16 -7.31 -19.79
CA LEU A 347 2.52 -6.41 -20.74
C LEU A 347 2.24 -5.00 -20.21
N ALA A 348 2.10 -4.80 -18.91
CA ALA A 348 1.80 -3.48 -18.34
C ALA A 348 2.49 -3.32 -16.99
N ASP A 349 2.55 -2.12 -16.46
CA ASP A 349 2.98 -1.85 -15.08
C ASP A 349 1.78 -1.64 -14.16
N ASP A 350 2.01 -1.74 -12.85
CA ASP A 350 0.99 -1.38 -11.86
C ASP A 350 0.86 0.15 -11.77
N PRO A 351 -0.37 0.67 -11.67
CA PRO A 351 -0.60 2.11 -11.61
C PRO A 351 -0.17 2.67 -10.24
N GLN A 352 1.01 3.27 -10.15
CA GLN A 352 1.48 3.99 -8.95
C GLN A 352 0.93 5.41 -8.87
N GLY A 353 -0.40 5.57 -8.94
CA GLY A 353 -1.07 6.87 -8.91
C GLY A 353 -1.03 7.68 -10.22
N GLU A 354 -0.33 7.19 -11.25
CA GLU A 354 -0.29 7.79 -12.60
C GLU A 354 -1.02 6.92 -13.63
N THR A 355 -1.22 7.45 -14.84
CA THR A 355 -1.76 6.65 -15.96
C THR A 355 -0.68 5.68 -16.45
N PRO A 356 -0.89 4.35 -16.39
CA PRO A 356 0.10 3.39 -16.87
C PRO A 356 0.22 3.50 -18.39
N LEU A 357 1.46 3.49 -18.88
CA LEU A 357 1.78 3.47 -20.30
C LEU A 357 2.18 2.05 -20.72
N ILE A 358 2.07 1.77 -22.03
CA ILE A 358 2.62 0.53 -22.59
C ILE A 358 4.14 0.54 -22.36
N PRO A 359 4.72 -0.51 -21.73
CA PRO A 359 6.15 -0.58 -21.48
C PRO A 359 6.96 -0.37 -22.77
N THR A 360 8.07 0.35 -22.67
CA THR A 360 8.88 0.78 -23.81
C THR A 360 9.35 -0.38 -24.67
N GLU A 361 9.75 -1.48 -24.05
CA GLU A 361 10.27 -2.67 -24.71
C GLU A 361 9.17 -3.37 -25.50
N VAL A 362 7.93 -3.40 -24.98
CA VAL A 362 6.77 -3.99 -25.65
C VAL A 362 6.36 -3.17 -26.87
N MET A 363 6.37 -1.84 -26.74
CA MET A 363 6.11 -0.93 -27.87
C MET A 363 7.21 -1.07 -28.94
N GLU A 364 8.48 -1.04 -28.57
CA GLU A 364 9.61 -1.22 -29.49
C GLU A 364 9.56 -2.59 -30.19
N PHE A 365 9.20 -3.65 -29.47
CA PHE A 365 9.01 -4.98 -30.04
C PHE A 365 7.90 -5.02 -31.10
N SER A 366 6.75 -4.38 -30.85
CA SER A 366 5.66 -4.31 -31.85
C SER A 366 6.06 -3.43 -33.05
N ILE A 367 6.76 -2.31 -32.84
CA ILE A 367 7.26 -1.45 -33.93
C ILE A 367 8.23 -2.23 -34.82
N LYS A 368 9.19 -2.95 -34.21
CA LYS A 368 10.22 -3.74 -34.90
C LYS A 368 9.63 -4.78 -35.86
N HIS A 369 8.52 -5.43 -35.47
CA HIS A 369 7.89 -6.50 -36.27
C HIS A 369 6.69 -6.02 -37.10
N SER A 370 6.31 -4.75 -37.01
CA SER A 370 5.11 -4.19 -37.67
C SER A 370 5.05 -4.45 -39.18
N THR A 371 6.20 -4.53 -39.87
CA THR A 371 6.26 -4.79 -41.32
C THR A 371 6.00 -6.25 -41.71
N GLU A 372 6.11 -7.18 -40.76
CA GLU A 372 5.95 -8.62 -40.99
C GLU A 372 4.50 -9.08 -40.75
N VAL A 373 3.73 -8.24 -40.05
CA VAL A 373 2.36 -8.46 -39.60
C VAL A 373 1.34 -8.05 -40.66
N ASP A 374 0.26 -8.82 -40.77
CA ASP A 374 -0.98 -8.44 -41.44
C ASP A 374 -2.01 -7.94 -40.42
N ILE A 375 -2.37 -6.65 -40.52
CA ILE A 375 -3.25 -5.98 -39.56
C ILE A 375 -4.65 -6.59 -39.57
N ASN A 376 -5.18 -6.94 -40.75
CA ASN A 376 -6.53 -7.51 -40.87
C ASN A 376 -6.62 -8.86 -40.17
N THR A 377 -5.62 -9.73 -40.36
CA THR A 377 -5.54 -11.01 -39.65
C THR A 377 -5.37 -10.81 -38.16
N THR A 378 -4.60 -9.80 -37.74
CA THR A 378 -4.42 -9.45 -36.31
C THR A 378 -5.73 -9.01 -35.66
N LEU A 379 -6.50 -8.13 -36.32
CA LEU A 379 -7.83 -7.72 -35.88
C LEU A 379 -8.82 -8.88 -35.89
N GLN A 380 -8.71 -9.81 -36.85
CA GLN A 380 -9.52 -11.02 -36.84
C GLN A 380 -9.19 -11.92 -35.64
N ILE A 381 -7.91 -12.10 -35.28
CA ILE A 381 -7.51 -12.84 -34.08
C ILE A 381 -8.08 -12.20 -32.81
N LEU A 382 -8.03 -10.88 -32.71
CA LEU A 382 -8.57 -10.11 -31.59
C LEU A 382 -10.10 -10.23 -31.49
N GLY A 383 -10.81 -9.99 -32.61
CA GLY A 383 -12.27 -9.97 -32.68
C GLY A 383 -12.95 -11.34 -32.70
N SER A 384 -12.18 -12.44 -32.65
CA SER A 384 -12.72 -13.82 -32.61
C SER A 384 -12.16 -14.64 -31.45
N PRO A 385 -12.33 -14.20 -30.18
CA PRO A 385 -11.88 -14.95 -29.01
C PRO A 385 -12.62 -16.29 -28.86
N GLY A 386 -13.70 -16.50 -29.61
CA GLY A 386 -14.44 -17.74 -29.65
C GLY A 386 -13.83 -18.86 -30.49
N GLU A 387 -12.87 -18.55 -31.34
CA GLU A 387 -12.24 -19.48 -32.28
C GLU A 387 -10.77 -19.72 -31.90
N LYS A 388 -10.23 -20.88 -32.28
CA LYS A 388 -8.81 -21.17 -32.08
C LYS A 388 -7.99 -20.22 -32.96
N ALA A 389 -6.97 -19.58 -32.41
CA ALA A 389 -6.08 -18.72 -33.19
C ALA A 389 -5.46 -19.47 -34.39
N SER A 390 -5.12 -20.75 -34.19
CA SER A 390 -4.55 -21.63 -35.22
C SER A 390 -5.49 -21.93 -36.39
N SER A 391 -6.82 -21.75 -36.25
CA SER A 391 -7.76 -21.94 -37.36
C SER A 391 -7.91 -20.71 -38.25
N ILE A 392 -7.37 -19.57 -37.85
CA ILE A 392 -7.48 -18.31 -38.61
C ILE A 392 -6.39 -18.28 -39.71
N PRO A 393 -6.76 -18.13 -40.99
CA PRO A 393 -5.79 -18.08 -42.08
C PRO A 393 -4.76 -16.96 -41.88
N GLY A 394 -3.47 -17.30 -41.95
CA GLY A 394 -2.40 -16.31 -41.79
C GLY A 394 -2.03 -15.97 -40.35
N CYS A 395 -2.49 -16.73 -39.35
CA CYS A 395 -2.23 -16.50 -37.92
C CYS A 395 -0.74 -16.30 -37.55
N ASN A 396 0.20 -16.82 -38.34
CA ASN A 396 1.64 -16.62 -38.16
C ASN A 396 2.14 -15.20 -38.50
N ARG A 397 1.32 -14.38 -39.16
CA ARG A 397 1.63 -12.99 -39.53
C ARG A 397 0.78 -12.04 -38.71
N THR A 398 0.71 -12.26 -37.40
CA THR A 398 -0.05 -11.40 -36.48
C THR A 398 0.86 -10.75 -35.47
N ASP A 399 0.48 -9.56 -35.01
CA ASP A 399 1.24 -8.88 -33.96
C ASP A 399 1.23 -9.74 -32.69
N SER A 400 2.42 -10.06 -32.18
CA SER A 400 2.55 -11.02 -31.08
C SER A 400 2.07 -10.44 -29.74
N VAL A 401 2.10 -9.12 -29.54
CA VAL A 401 1.54 -8.46 -28.35
C VAL A 401 0.02 -8.59 -28.36
N ILE A 402 -0.62 -8.24 -29.47
CA ILE A 402 -2.07 -8.37 -29.63
C ILE A 402 -2.48 -9.84 -29.56
N ARG A 403 -1.70 -10.77 -30.11
CA ARG A 403 -1.97 -12.20 -30.02
C ARG A 403 -1.92 -12.71 -28.57
N LEU A 404 -0.97 -12.26 -27.76
CA LEU A 404 -0.89 -12.59 -26.33
C LEU A 404 -2.11 -12.06 -25.55
N LEU A 405 -2.46 -10.77 -25.74
CA LEU A 405 -3.69 -10.18 -25.18
C LEU A 405 -4.93 -11.00 -25.58
N SER A 406 -4.98 -11.41 -26.85
CA SER A 406 -6.07 -12.21 -27.40
C SER A 406 -6.09 -13.66 -26.88
N ALA A 407 -4.98 -14.19 -26.36
CA ALA A 407 -4.93 -15.51 -25.73
C ALA A 407 -5.61 -15.47 -24.35
N VAL A 408 -5.38 -14.42 -23.56
CA VAL A 408 -6.11 -14.20 -22.30
C VAL A 408 -7.59 -13.91 -22.58
N LEU A 409 -7.90 -13.14 -23.62
CA LEU A 409 -9.29 -12.91 -24.06
C LEU A 409 -10.02 -14.22 -24.44
N ARG A 410 -9.31 -15.17 -25.07
CA ARG A 410 -9.84 -16.52 -25.35
C ARG A 410 -10.12 -17.30 -24.07
N THR A 411 -9.28 -17.15 -23.04
CA THR A 411 -9.53 -17.75 -21.71
C THR A 411 -10.82 -17.20 -21.11
N SER A 412 -10.99 -15.87 -21.13
CA SER A 412 -12.22 -15.19 -20.72
C SER A 412 -13.45 -15.69 -21.49
N GLU A 413 -13.33 -15.91 -22.80
CA GLU A 413 -14.43 -16.43 -23.62
C GLU A 413 -14.76 -17.90 -23.31
N VAL A 414 -13.76 -18.74 -23.01
CA VAL A 414 -14.00 -20.12 -22.55
C VAL A 414 -14.77 -20.12 -21.22
N GLU A 415 -14.36 -19.30 -20.26
CA GLU A 415 -15.07 -19.13 -18.99
C GLU A 415 -16.52 -18.65 -19.23
N SER A 416 -16.70 -17.60 -20.05
CA SER A 416 -18.01 -17.00 -20.35
C SER A 416 -18.93 -17.94 -21.15
N ARG A 417 -18.37 -18.89 -21.90
CA ARG A 417 -19.15 -19.96 -22.56
C ARG A 417 -19.57 -21.03 -21.57
N ALA A 418 -18.71 -21.37 -20.62
CA ALA A 418 -19.02 -22.34 -19.58
C ALA A 418 -20.12 -21.84 -18.64
N THR A 419 -20.10 -20.55 -18.25
CA THR A 419 -21.19 -19.93 -17.47
C THR A 419 -22.52 -19.97 -18.23
N ARG A 420 -22.53 -19.60 -19.51
CA ARG A 420 -23.72 -19.69 -20.39
C ARG A 420 -24.23 -21.12 -20.58
N ALA A 421 -23.37 -22.11 -20.44
CA ALA A 421 -23.71 -23.54 -20.52
C ALA A 421 -24.09 -24.16 -19.16
N SER A 422 -24.25 -23.36 -18.10
CA SER A 422 -24.54 -23.83 -16.73
C SER A 422 -23.47 -24.77 -16.18
N LEU A 423 -22.20 -24.48 -16.49
CA LEU A 423 -21.02 -25.19 -15.99
C LEU A 423 -20.24 -24.37 -14.95
N THR A 424 -20.84 -23.33 -14.35
CA THR A 424 -20.17 -22.42 -13.40
C THR A 424 -19.52 -23.17 -12.23
N GLN A 425 -20.19 -24.20 -11.70
CA GLN A 425 -19.68 -25.08 -10.62
C GLN A 425 -18.40 -25.85 -10.96
N LEU A 426 -17.98 -25.88 -12.23
CA LEU A 426 -16.73 -26.50 -12.65
C LEU A 426 -15.60 -25.50 -12.82
N LEU A 427 -15.90 -24.19 -12.82
CA LEU A 427 -14.91 -23.13 -13.04
C LEU A 427 -14.16 -22.79 -11.75
N SER A 428 -12.91 -22.37 -11.90
CA SER A 428 -12.13 -21.82 -10.80
C SER A 428 -12.46 -20.34 -10.60
N PRO A 429 -12.90 -19.91 -9.40
CA PRO A 429 -13.09 -18.50 -9.08
C PRO A 429 -11.76 -17.73 -9.08
N GLN A 430 -10.64 -18.38 -8.70
CA GLN A 430 -9.29 -17.80 -8.78
C GLN A 430 -8.93 -17.42 -10.22
N MET A 431 -9.15 -18.33 -11.18
CA MET A 431 -8.95 -18.01 -12.61
C MET A 431 -9.85 -16.84 -13.05
N GLY A 432 -11.07 -16.76 -12.52
CA GLY A 432 -11.96 -15.62 -12.73
C GLY A 432 -11.36 -14.30 -12.24
N LYS A 433 -10.75 -14.29 -11.04
CA LYS A 433 -10.04 -13.12 -10.49
C LYS A 433 -8.88 -12.72 -11.39
N ASP A 434 -8.05 -13.67 -11.82
CA ASP A 434 -6.91 -13.41 -12.70
C ASP A 434 -7.33 -12.77 -14.03
N ILE A 435 -8.39 -13.31 -14.65
CA ILE A 435 -8.95 -12.79 -15.90
C ILE A 435 -9.44 -11.35 -15.69
N VAL A 436 -10.24 -11.09 -14.66
CA VAL A 436 -10.80 -9.76 -14.39
C VAL A 436 -9.69 -8.75 -14.09
N TRP A 437 -8.72 -9.13 -13.26
CA TRP A 437 -7.52 -8.35 -12.97
C TRP A 437 -6.73 -8.00 -14.24
N PHE A 438 -6.46 -8.99 -15.10
CA PHE A 438 -5.75 -8.78 -16.35
C PHE A 438 -6.52 -7.83 -17.28
N LEU A 439 -7.84 -8.03 -17.43
CA LEU A 439 -8.68 -7.18 -18.26
C LEU A 439 -8.76 -5.73 -17.73
N ARG A 440 -8.73 -5.54 -16.40
CA ARG A 440 -8.65 -4.21 -15.78
C ARG A 440 -7.32 -3.53 -16.11
N ARG A 441 -6.21 -4.28 -16.05
CA ARG A 441 -4.87 -3.80 -16.39
C ARG A 441 -4.74 -3.46 -17.88
N TRP A 442 -5.33 -4.29 -18.76
CA TRP A 442 -5.51 -3.99 -20.18
C TRP A 442 -6.27 -2.68 -20.34
N ALA A 443 -7.47 -2.56 -19.77
CA ALA A 443 -8.33 -1.39 -19.96
C ALA A 443 -7.66 -0.07 -19.54
N LYS A 444 -6.71 -0.10 -18.59
CA LYS A 444 -5.94 1.08 -18.17
C LYS A 444 -4.78 1.46 -19.11
N THR A 445 -4.23 0.50 -19.86
CA THR A 445 -2.96 0.64 -20.58
C THR A 445 -3.11 0.59 -22.11
N TYR A 446 -3.93 -0.33 -22.62
CA TYR A 446 -4.08 -0.66 -24.04
C TYR A 446 -5.47 -0.33 -24.58
N LEU A 447 -6.21 0.59 -23.96
CA LEU A 447 -7.55 0.96 -24.42
C LEU A 447 -7.67 2.47 -24.54
N LEU A 448 -7.99 2.96 -25.74
CA LEU A 448 -8.02 4.38 -26.11
C LEU A 448 -6.66 5.04 -25.88
N VAL A 449 -5.63 4.46 -26.50
CA VAL A 449 -4.25 4.91 -26.31
C VAL A 449 -4.08 6.34 -26.86
N ASP A 450 -3.69 7.29 -26.00
CA ASP A 450 -3.36 8.66 -26.40
C ASP A 450 -1.94 8.73 -26.98
N GLU A 451 -1.84 8.94 -28.29
CA GLU A 451 -0.58 9.01 -29.02
C GLU A 451 0.37 10.08 -28.45
N LYS A 452 -0.17 11.17 -27.87
CA LYS A 452 0.64 12.27 -27.31
C LYS A 452 1.51 11.83 -26.14
N LEU A 453 1.06 10.82 -25.38
CA LEU A 453 1.81 10.29 -24.24
C LEU A 453 3.07 9.55 -24.69
N TYR A 454 3.12 9.06 -25.93
CA TYR A 454 4.26 8.31 -26.47
C TYR A 454 5.23 9.19 -27.27
N GLU A 455 4.81 10.39 -27.68
CA GLU A 455 5.68 11.41 -28.27
C GLU A 455 6.61 12.07 -27.23
N GLN A 456 6.13 12.27 -25.99
CA GLN A 456 6.82 13.07 -24.95
C GLN A 456 7.86 12.28 -24.11
N VAL A 457 7.82 10.95 -24.12
CA VAL A 457 8.60 10.07 -23.21
C VAL A 457 10.13 10.15 -23.43
N ARG A 458 10.61 10.79 -24.51
CA ARG A 458 12.04 11.10 -24.69
C ARG A 458 12.45 12.54 -24.36
N ASP A 459 11.54 13.51 -24.35
CA ASP A 459 11.89 14.94 -24.17
C ASP A 459 11.99 15.37 -22.70
N SER A 460 11.80 14.45 -21.74
CA SER A 460 12.07 14.74 -20.33
C SER A 460 13.58 15.03 -20.10
N PRO A 461 13.96 16.23 -19.62
CA PRO A 461 15.36 16.62 -19.44
C PRO A 461 16.13 15.79 -18.39
N LEU A 462 15.45 14.88 -17.70
CA LEU A 462 16.03 13.97 -16.70
C LEU A 462 16.77 12.78 -17.35
N ARG A 463 16.49 12.44 -18.61
CA ARG A 463 17.19 11.34 -19.33
C ARG A 463 18.41 11.77 -20.16
N HIS A 464 18.76 13.06 -20.26
CA HIS A 464 19.81 13.54 -21.20
C HIS A 464 20.91 14.42 -20.59
N LYS A 465 21.18 14.34 -19.28
CA LYS A 465 22.33 15.04 -18.67
C LYS A 465 23.35 14.10 -18.03
N ARG A 466 24.32 13.70 -18.86
CA ARG A 466 25.80 13.78 -18.66
C ARG A 466 26.50 12.54 -19.21
N VAL A 467 27.06 12.63 -20.42
CA VAL A 467 28.47 12.30 -20.67
C VAL A 467 28.95 13.18 -21.83
N THR A 468 29.83 14.13 -21.53
CA THR A 468 30.68 14.78 -22.53
C THR A 468 31.81 13.82 -22.91
N GLN A 469 31.75 13.20 -24.09
CA GLN A 469 32.88 13.05 -25.00
C GLN A 469 32.44 12.46 -26.37
N PRO A 470 33.05 12.87 -27.50
CA PRO A 470 32.56 12.56 -28.83
C PRO A 470 33.25 11.30 -29.39
N PHE A 471 32.49 10.24 -29.65
CA PHE A 471 32.91 9.22 -30.62
C PHE A 471 31.83 9.06 -31.69
N SER A 472 32.27 9.33 -32.92
CA SER A 472 31.48 9.29 -34.15
C SER A 472 31.26 7.84 -34.58
N LEU A 473 29.99 7.41 -34.62
CA LEU A 473 29.53 6.39 -35.55
C LEU A 473 28.21 6.85 -36.19
N ALA A 474 28.20 6.73 -37.52
CA ALA A 474 27.29 7.32 -38.48
C ALA A 474 25.79 6.98 -38.34
N ASN A 475 24.97 8.02 -38.47
CA ASN A 475 23.71 8.12 -39.24
C ASN A 475 22.85 6.86 -39.40
N ILE A 476 21.92 6.67 -38.46
CA ILE A 476 20.58 6.12 -38.74
C ILE A 476 19.60 7.29 -38.52
N PRO A 477 18.68 7.61 -39.44
CA PRO A 477 17.65 8.60 -39.16
C PRO A 477 16.76 8.05 -38.05
N LEU A 478 16.81 8.65 -36.86
CA LEU A 478 15.84 8.41 -35.79
C LEU A 478 14.47 8.89 -36.29
N LEU A 479 13.61 7.96 -36.71
CA LEU A 479 12.19 8.25 -36.92
C LEU A 479 11.55 8.65 -35.57
N PRO A 480 10.59 9.58 -35.56
CA PRO A 480 9.88 9.96 -34.34
C PRO A 480 9.15 8.76 -33.74
N PRO A 481 9.03 8.65 -32.39
CA PRO A 481 8.26 7.59 -31.78
C PRO A 481 6.79 7.75 -32.20
N GLN A 482 6.29 6.73 -32.88
CA GLN A 482 4.89 6.55 -33.21
C GLN A 482 4.48 5.23 -32.57
N ILE A 483 3.32 5.20 -31.93
CA ILE A 483 2.66 3.96 -31.55
C ILE A 483 2.71 2.98 -32.74
N SER A 484 2.96 1.70 -32.49
CA SER A 484 3.01 0.72 -33.58
C SER A 484 1.68 0.72 -34.34
N VAL A 485 1.73 0.59 -35.67
CA VAL A 485 0.51 0.59 -36.50
C VAL A 485 -0.50 -0.48 -36.04
N PRO A 486 -0.09 -1.72 -35.69
CA PRO A 486 -1.03 -2.71 -35.14
C PRO A 486 -1.71 -2.24 -33.85
N LEU A 487 -0.97 -1.69 -32.89
CA LEU A 487 -1.53 -1.23 -31.61
C LEU A 487 -2.43 0.00 -31.79
N SER A 488 -2.02 0.98 -32.60
CA SER A 488 -2.84 2.16 -32.92
C SER A 488 -4.15 1.78 -33.60
N THR A 489 -4.11 0.86 -34.57
CA THR A 489 -5.32 0.43 -35.30
C THR A 489 -6.26 -0.43 -34.47
N ALA A 490 -5.75 -1.22 -33.53
CA ALA A 490 -6.58 -2.06 -32.67
C ALA A 490 -7.13 -1.32 -31.44
N PHE A 491 -6.36 -0.38 -30.87
CA PHE A 491 -6.60 0.16 -29.54
C PHE A 491 -6.67 1.71 -29.47
N GLY A 492 -6.55 2.41 -30.59
CA GLY A 492 -6.64 3.86 -30.67
C GLY A 492 -8.03 4.43 -30.33
N THR A 493 -8.09 5.74 -30.04
CA THR A 493 -9.27 6.45 -29.51
C THR A 493 -10.54 6.33 -30.36
N ASP A 494 -10.40 6.30 -31.69
CA ASP A 494 -11.51 6.29 -32.64
C ASP A 494 -11.59 4.98 -33.45
N THR A 495 -11.10 3.88 -32.88
CA THR A 495 -11.05 2.58 -33.56
C THR A 495 -12.25 1.69 -33.22
N GLU A 496 -12.74 0.93 -34.21
CA GLU A 496 -13.76 -0.10 -33.99
C GLU A 496 -13.25 -1.19 -33.03
N GLY A 497 -11.94 -1.45 -33.01
CA GLY A 497 -11.31 -2.39 -32.09
C GLY A 497 -11.47 -1.98 -30.62
N ALA A 498 -11.19 -0.72 -30.29
CA ALA A 498 -11.39 -0.21 -28.93
C ALA A 498 -12.86 -0.24 -28.51
N GLN A 499 -13.78 0.13 -29.41
CA GLN A 499 -15.22 0.06 -29.15
C GLN A 499 -15.70 -1.36 -28.89
N TRP A 500 -15.23 -2.32 -29.70
CA TRP A 500 -15.55 -3.73 -29.53
C TRP A 500 -15.03 -4.29 -28.19
N ILE A 501 -13.80 -3.93 -27.79
CA ILE A 501 -13.23 -4.35 -26.50
C ILE A 501 -14.05 -3.79 -25.35
N VAL A 502 -14.43 -2.51 -25.37
CA VAL A 502 -15.30 -1.92 -24.34
C VAL A 502 -16.60 -2.72 -24.21
N GLY A 503 -17.24 -3.04 -25.33
CA GLY A 503 -18.44 -3.88 -25.34
C GLY A 503 -18.21 -5.27 -24.76
N TYR A 504 -17.13 -5.94 -25.16
CA TYR A 504 -16.75 -7.26 -24.64
C TYR A 504 -16.50 -7.24 -23.11
N LEU A 505 -15.75 -6.25 -22.62
CA LEU A 505 -15.46 -6.10 -21.20
C LEU A 505 -16.74 -5.87 -20.39
N LEU A 506 -17.67 -5.07 -20.92
CA LEU A 506 -18.98 -4.86 -20.31
C LEU A 506 -19.82 -6.15 -20.28
N GLU A 507 -19.83 -6.93 -21.36
CA GLU A 507 -20.50 -8.24 -21.38
C GLU A 507 -19.88 -9.21 -20.38
N LYS A 508 -18.55 -9.20 -20.24
CA LYS A 508 -17.84 -10.01 -19.25
C LYS A 508 -18.25 -9.63 -17.82
N VAL A 509 -18.31 -8.34 -17.51
CA VAL A 509 -18.81 -7.84 -16.21
C VAL A 509 -20.23 -8.34 -15.95
N ILE A 510 -21.15 -8.15 -16.91
CA ILE A 510 -22.56 -8.54 -16.75
C ILE A 510 -22.68 -10.05 -16.54
N ASN A 511 -21.94 -10.86 -17.30
CA ASN A 511 -21.91 -12.31 -17.13
C ASN A 511 -21.44 -12.69 -15.72
N ASN A 512 -20.32 -12.12 -15.26
CA ASN A 512 -19.77 -12.44 -13.95
C ASN A 512 -20.71 -12.03 -12.80
N LEU A 513 -21.24 -10.80 -12.81
CA LEU A 513 -22.22 -10.33 -11.82
C LEU A 513 -23.52 -11.14 -11.81
N SER A 514 -23.80 -11.88 -12.88
CA SER A 514 -24.98 -12.74 -12.97
C SER A 514 -24.81 -14.12 -12.34
N VAL A 515 -23.57 -14.62 -12.21
CA VAL A 515 -23.31 -16.02 -11.79
C VAL A 515 -22.41 -16.16 -10.57
N TRP A 516 -21.58 -15.17 -10.25
CA TRP A 516 -20.55 -15.26 -9.21
C TRP A 516 -20.95 -14.62 -7.88
N SER A 517 -22.25 -14.54 -7.58
CA SER A 517 -22.74 -13.90 -6.34
C SER A 517 -22.32 -14.61 -5.04
N SER A 518 -21.88 -15.87 -5.10
CA SER A 518 -21.28 -16.58 -3.95
C SER A 518 -19.84 -16.18 -3.69
N GLU A 519 -19.13 -15.70 -4.72
CA GLU A 519 -17.70 -15.39 -4.68
C GLU A 519 -17.53 -13.88 -4.52
N THR A 520 -17.47 -13.44 -3.27
CA THR A 520 -17.49 -12.01 -2.90
C THR A 520 -16.30 -11.24 -3.47
N GLU A 521 -15.08 -11.80 -3.39
CA GLU A 521 -13.88 -11.18 -3.94
C GLU A 521 -13.97 -10.99 -5.46
N LEU A 522 -14.32 -12.06 -6.19
CA LEU A 522 -14.48 -12.02 -7.65
C LEU A 522 -15.56 -11.03 -8.08
N SER A 523 -16.68 -10.96 -7.34
CA SER A 523 -17.74 -9.99 -7.61
C SER A 523 -17.27 -8.54 -7.38
N ASN A 524 -16.50 -8.27 -6.32
CA ASN A 524 -15.91 -6.96 -6.07
C ASN A 524 -14.90 -6.57 -7.15
N GLU A 525 -14.01 -7.47 -7.56
CA GLU A 525 -13.07 -7.20 -8.67
C GLU A 525 -13.79 -6.97 -10.00
N THR A 526 -14.87 -7.71 -10.24
CA THR A 526 -15.69 -7.57 -11.45
C THR A 526 -16.32 -6.19 -11.53
N VAL A 527 -16.86 -5.67 -10.41
CA VAL A 527 -17.42 -4.31 -10.40
C VAL A 527 -16.32 -3.24 -10.42
N ASP A 528 -15.13 -3.52 -9.90
CA ASP A 528 -13.95 -2.66 -10.04
C ASP A 528 -13.49 -2.50 -11.50
N LEU A 529 -13.60 -3.57 -12.30
CA LEU A 529 -13.44 -3.50 -13.75
C LEU A 529 -14.51 -2.59 -14.37
N LEU A 530 -15.76 -2.70 -13.95
CA LEU A 530 -16.84 -1.81 -14.41
C LEU A 530 -16.58 -0.34 -14.08
N VAL A 531 -16.18 -0.05 -12.83
CA VAL A 531 -15.77 1.30 -12.40
C VAL A 531 -14.63 1.79 -13.28
N THR A 532 -13.62 0.96 -13.54
CA THR A 532 -12.50 1.29 -14.42
C THR A 532 -12.99 1.70 -15.82
N LEU A 533 -13.99 1.03 -16.40
CA LEU A 533 -14.54 1.39 -17.71
C LEU A 533 -15.22 2.77 -17.74
N VAL A 534 -15.70 3.29 -16.61
CA VAL A 534 -16.43 4.57 -16.55
C VAL A 534 -15.70 5.68 -15.80
N GLU A 535 -14.57 5.39 -15.16
CA GLU A 535 -13.80 6.34 -14.35
C GLU A 535 -13.19 7.48 -15.19
N LYS A 536 -12.72 7.14 -16.40
CA LYS A 536 -12.21 8.10 -17.39
C LYS A 536 -13.30 8.42 -18.40
N ARG A 537 -13.53 9.72 -18.65
CA ARG A 537 -14.58 10.21 -19.56
C ARG A 537 -14.50 9.59 -20.96
N GLU A 538 -13.30 9.39 -21.50
CA GLU A 538 -13.10 8.82 -22.84
C GLU A 538 -13.70 7.41 -22.98
N ARG A 539 -13.47 6.54 -21.99
CA ARG A 539 -14.05 5.19 -21.96
C ARG A 539 -15.54 5.24 -21.65
N ALA A 540 -15.95 6.07 -20.69
CA ALA A 540 -17.36 6.24 -20.33
C ALA A 540 -18.22 6.64 -21.53
N ASN A 541 -17.73 7.53 -22.40
CA ASN A 541 -18.41 7.96 -23.62
C ASN A 541 -18.74 6.81 -24.58
N ILE A 542 -17.93 5.76 -24.60
CA ILE A 542 -18.16 4.55 -25.42
C ILE A 542 -19.09 3.59 -24.68
N VAL A 543 -18.84 3.34 -23.39
CA VAL A 543 -19.63 2.41 -22.56
C VAL A 543 -21.12 2.75 -22.59
N VAL A 544 -21.46 4.03 -22.47
CA VAL A 544 -22.87 4.46 -22.41
C VAL A 544 -23.62 4.33 -23.75
N GLN A 545 -22.90 4.06 -24.85
CA GLN A 545 -23.52 3.78 -26.14
C GLN A 545 -23.92 2.29 -26.27
N CYS A 546 -23.39 1.42 -25.41
CA CYS A 546 -23.68 -0.01 -25.43
C CYS A 546 -25.08 -0.30 -24.87
N GLU A 547 -25.91 -1.04 -25.60
CA GLU A 547 -27.26 -1.44 -25.14
C GLU A 547 -27.19 -2.25 -23.82
N SER A 548 -26.16 -3.08 -23.66
CA SER A 548 -25.90 -3.86 -22.46
C SER A 548 -25.75 -3.00 -21.20
N TRP A 549 -25.24 -1.76 -21.31
CA TRP A 549 -25.14 -0.81 -20.19
C TRP A 549 -26.52 -0.38 -19.69
N TRP A 550 -27.42 -0.03 -20.62
CA TRP A 550 -28.78 0.38 -20.30
C TRP A 550 -29.61 -0.78 -19.74
N ASN A 551 -29.39 -1.99 -20.25
CA ASN A 551 -30.02 -3.20 -19.72
C ASN A 551 -29.54 -3.49 -18.29
N LEU A 552 -28.23 -3.35 -18.02
CA LEU A 552 -27.67 -3.45 -16.67
C LEU A 552 -28.30 -2.43 -15.71
N ALA A 553 -28.38 -1.15 -16.12
CA ALA A 553 -28.99 -0.09 -15.33
C ALA A 553 -30.45 -0.42 -14.97
N LYS A 554 -31.26 -0.84 -15.96
CA LYS A 554 -32.66 -1.23 -15.76
C LYS A 554 -32.82 -2.44 -14.85
N GLN A 555 -31.97 -3.46 -15.03
CA GLN A 555 -32.01 -4.68 -14.23
C GLN A 555 -31.59 -4.45 -12.78
N PHE A 556 -30.60 -3.59 -12.56
CA PHE A 556 -30.20 -3.18 -11.22
C PHE A 556 -31.30 -2.33 -10.56
N ALA A 557 -31.86 -1.39 -11.31
CA ALA A 557 -32.98 -0.58 -10.84
C ALA A 557 -34.22 -1.41 -10.52
N SER A 558 -34.51 -2.51 -11.23
CA SER A 558 -35.68 -3.35 -10.98
C SER A 558 -35.59 -4.25 -9.74
N ARG A 559 -34.42 -4.35 -9.09
CA ARG A 559 -34.18 -5.23 -7.92
C ARG A 559 -34.60 -6.69 -8.14
N SER A 560 -34.38 -7.19 -9.35
CA SER A 560 -34.64 -8.58 -9.69
C SER A 560 -33.35 -9.40 -9.63
N PRO A 561 -33.42 -10.71 -9.31
CA PRO A 561 -32.30 -11.62 -9.52
C PRO A 561 -31.76 -11.56 -10.95
N PRO A 562 -30.46 -11.80 -11.18
CA PRO A 562 -29.45 -12.20 -10.19
C PRO A 562 -28.83 -11.03 -9.40
N LEU A 563 -28.90 -9.78 -9.90
CA LEU A 563 -28.15 -8.65 -9.33
C LEU A 563 -28.55 -8.27 -7.90
N HIS A 564 -29.80 -8.51 -7.51
CA HIS A 564 -30.26 -8.28 -6.14
C HIS A 564 -29.60 -9.22 -5.10
N LEU A 565 -29.03 -10.36 -5.54
CA LEU A 565 -28.36 -11.33 -4.67
C LEU A 565 -26.89 -10.96 -4.38
N LEU A 566 -26.37 -9.93 -5.03
CA LEU A 566 -24.99 -9.46 -4.81
C LEU A 566 -24.86 -8.83 -3.41
N CYS A 567 -23.69 -8.95 -2.80
CA CYS A 567 -23.41 -8.33 -1.51
C CYS A 567 -23.45 -6.79 -1.57
N SER A 568 -23.61 -6.14 -0.41
CA SER A 568 -23.76 -4.70 -0.31
C SER A 568 -22.62 -3.90 -0.95
N SER A 569 -21.37 -4.33 -0.75
CA SER A 569 -20.18 -3.67 -1.33
C SER A 569 -20.22 -3.62 -2.87
N VAL A 570 -20.70 -4.70 -3.49
CA VAL A 570 -20.83 -4.81 -4.95
C VAL A 570 -21.98 -3.95 -5.45
N GLN A 571 -23.12 -3.93 -4.75
CA GLN A 571 -24.25 -3.06 -5.11
C GLN A 571 -23.89 -1.57 -4.99
N ARG A 572 -23.14 -1.20 -3.95
CA ARG A 572 -22.60 0.15 -3.73
C ARG A 572 -21.70 0.57 -4.90
N SER A 573 -20.72 -0.26 -5.24
CA SER A 573 -19.79 -0.02 -6.34
C SER A 573 -20.47 -0.02 -7.72
N LEU A 574 -21.51 -0.82 -7.90
CA LEU A 574 -22.32 -0.84 -9.11
C LEU A 574 -23.09 0.48 -9.27
N MET A 575 -23.70 0.98 -8.18
CA MET A 575 -24.33 2.30 -8.18
C MET A 575 -23.33 3.41 -8.50
N LYS A 576 -22.13 3.36 -7.89
CA LYS A 576 -21.03 4.29 -8.20
C LYS A 576 -20.70 4.31 -9.70
N ALA A 577 -20.51 3.14 -10.31
CA ALA A 577 -20.24 3.04 -11.75
C ALA A 577 -21.38 3.62 -12.60
N LEU A 578 -22.64 3.31 -12.27
CA LEU A 578 -23.80 3.84 -12.99
C LEU A 578 -23.90 5.36 -12.90
N VAL A 579 -23.58 5.95 -11.75
CA VAL A 579 -23.58 7.40 -11.55
C VAL A 579 -22.44 8.06 -12.33
N LEU A 580 -21.21 7.50 -12.28
CA LEU A 580 -20.08 7.98 -13.08
C LEU A 580 -20.40 7.98 -14.58
N GLY A 581 -21.04 6.91 -15.09
CA GLY A 581 -21.48 6.84 -16.48
C GLY A 581 -22.50 7.93 -16.87
N GLY A 582 -23.34 8.40 -15.94
CA GLY A 582 -24.30 9.49 -16.17
C GLY A 582 -23.68 10.87 -16.42
N PHE A 583 -22.37 11.01 -16.19
CA PHE A 583 -21.58 12.20 -16.50
C PHE A 583 -20.73 12.07 -17.77
N ALA A 584 -20.88 10.97 -18.51
CA ALA A 584 -20.36 10.86 -19.87
C ALA A 584 -21.01 11.88 -20.82
N HIS A 585 -20.41 12.07 -21.99
CA HIS A 585 -20.91 12.96 -23.03
C HIS A 585 -22.19 12.38 -23.67
N MET A 586 -23.34 12.94 -23.28
CA MET A 586 -24.65 12.65 -23.81
C MET A 586 -25.35 13.95 -24.21
N ASP A 587 -26.26 13.89 -25.18
CA ASP A 587 -27.20 14.98 -25.44
C ASP A 587 -28.19 15.14 -24.27
N SER A 588 -28.89 16.28 -24.23
CA SER A 588 -29.78 16.62 -23.11
C SER A 588 -30.94 15.64 -22.93
N ASP A 589 -31.49 15.10 -24.02
CA ASP A 589 -32.65 14.21 -23.96
C ASP A 589 -32.22 12.83 -23.44
N THR A 590 -31.11 12.30 -23.97
CA THR A 590 -30.50 11.05 -23.51
C THR A 590 -30.07 11.15 -22.04
N LYS A 591 -29.51 12.28 -21.62
CA LYS A 591 -29.12 12.49 -20.22
C LYS A 591 -30.32 12.52 -19.28
N GLN A 592 -31.42 13.16 -19.68
CA GLN A 592 -32.66 13.14 -18.90
C GLN A 592 -33.23 11.72 -18.80
N GLN A 593 -33.23 10.98 -19.91
CA GLN A 593 -33.65 9.57 -19.93
C GLN A 593 -32.76 8.72 -19.02
N TYR A 594 -31.44 8.94 -19.04
CA TYR A 594 -30.50 8.19 -18.22
C TYR A 594 -30.81 8.33 -16.72
N TRP A 595 -30.98 9.57 -16.24
CA TRP A 595 -31.34 9.80 -14.84
C TRP A 595 -32.72 9.24 -14.49
N ALA A 596 -33.66 9.22 -15.45
CA ALA A 596 -34.98 8.62 -15.29
C ALA A 596 -34.93 7.10 -15.09
N GLU A 597 -33.89 6.45 -15.59
CA GLU A 597 -33.68 4.99 -15.46
C GLU A 597 -32.79 4.62 -14.26
N VAL A 598 -31.89 5.51 -13.80
CA VAL A 598 -30.92 5.22 -12.73
C VAL A 598 -31.34 5.80 -11.37
N LEU A 599 -31.44 7.13 -11.24
CA LEU A 599 -31.64 7.79 -9.95
C LEU A 599 -33.12 7.96 -9.57
N HIS A 600 -33.98 8.27 -10.54
CA HIS A 600 -35.40 8.48 -10.28
C HIS A 600 -36.12 7.24 -9.71
N PRO A 601 -35.85 5.99 -10.16
CA PRO A 601 -36.47 4.81 -9.58
C PRO A 601 -36.10 4.61 -8.11
N LEU A 602 -34.85 4.89 -7.73
CA LEU A 602 -34.39 4.86 -6.34
C LEU A 602 -35.18 5.86 -5.49
N GLN A 603 -35.26 7.12 -5.95
CA GLN A 603 -35.99 8.18 -5.25
C GLN A 603 -37.48 7.86 -5.10
N GLN A 604 -38.12 7.40 -6.17
CA GLN A 604 -39.55 7.06 -6.15
C GLN A 604 -39.84 5.91 -5.19
N ARG A 605 -39.05 4.82 -5.22
CA ARG A 605 -39.25 3.69 -4.30
C ARG A 605 -39.05 4.11 -2.86
N PHE A 606 -37.98 4.84 -2.57
CA PHE A 606 -37.68 5.33 -1.23
C PHE A 606 -38.82 6.21 -0.70
N LEU A 607 -39.23 7.23 -1.46
CA LEU A 607 -40.31 8.14 -1.05
C LEU A 607 -41.65 7.42 -0.94
N ASN A 608 -41.98 6.51 -1.84
CA ASN A 608 -43.21 5.73 -1.78
C ASN A 608 -43.24 4.77 -0.58
N LEU A 609 -42.09 4.36 -0.06
CA LEU A 609 -41.98 3.48 1.09
C LEU A 609 -42.11 4.26 2.41
N ILE A 610 -41.33 5.35 2.57
CA ILE A 610 -41.32 6.12 3.82
C ILE A 610 -42.60 6.94 4.04
N ASN A 611 -43.32 7.28 2.96
CA ASN A 611 -44.56 8.05 3.04
C ASN A 611 -45.82 7.17 3.20
N GLN A 612 -45.68 5.85 3.37
CA GLN A 612 -46.83 5.00 3.67
C GLN A 612 -47.34 5.28 5.09
N GLU A 613 -48.65 5.43 5.26
CA GLU A 613 -49.25 5.75 6.56
C GLU A 613 -48.92 4.70 7.66
N ASN A 614 -48.72 3.45 7.25
CA ASN A 614 -48.35 2.33 8.11
C ASN A 614 -46.83 2.09 8.18
N PHE A 615 -45.98 2.96 7.64
CA PHE A 615 -44.53 2.75 7.55
C PHE A 615 -43.89 2.36 8.89
N ALA A 616 -44.22 3.06 9.98
CA ALA A 616 -43.67 2.74 11.31
C ALA A 616 -43.99 1.30 11.77
N GLN A 617 -45.12 0.74 11.34
CA GLN A 617 -45.54 -0.63 11.68
C GLN A 617 -44.84 -1.67 10.80
N ILE A 618 -44.71 -1.41 9.50
CA ILE A 618 -44.11 -2.34 8.53
C ILE A 618 -42.57 -2.21 8.45
N SER A 619 -41.99 -1.15 9.02
CA SER A 619 -40.54 -0.89 9.00
C SER A 619 -39.70 -2.06 9.52
N GLN A 620 -40.27 -2.86 10.43
CA GLN A 620 -39.57 -3.99 11.00
C GLN A 620 -39.66 -5.28 10.17
N GLU A 621 -40.44 -5.28 9.08
CA GLU A 621 -40.50 -6.40 8.16
C GLU A 621 -39.20 -6.52 7.36
N GLU A 622 -38.70 -7.75 7.21
CA GLU A 622 -37.40 -8.02 6.57
C GLU A 622 -37.31 -7.44 5.15
N ALA A 623 -38.38 -7.55 4.35
CA ALA A 623 -38.42 -6.99 3.00
C ALA A 623 -38.29 -5.46 2.99
N VAL A 624 -38.88 -4.77 3.98
CA VAL A 624 -38.80 -3.30 4.11
C VAL A 624 -37.41 -2.89 4.59
N LYS A 625 -36.83 -3.62 5.55
CA LYS A 625 -35.45 -3.42 6.01
C LYS A 625 -34.45 -3.55 4.87
N GLN A 626 -34.52 -4.64 4.12
CA GLN A 626 -33.66 -4.87 2.95
C GLN A 626 -33.82 -3.76 1.91
N GLU A 627 -35.05 -3.27 1.67
CA GLU A 627 -35.26 -2.16 0.72
C GLU A 627 -34.57 -0.88 1.18
N ILE A 628 -34.66 -0.55 2.48
CA ILE A 628 -33.99 0.61 3.10
C ILE A 628 -32.47 0.44 3.08
N VAL A 629 -31.94 -0.68 3.56
CA VAL A 629 -30.50 -0.97 3.58
C VAL A 629 -29.91 -0.80 2.18
N ALA A 630 -30.49 -1.47 1.19
CA ALA A 630 -29.96 -1.37 -0.17
C ALA A 630 -30.18 0.04 -0.78
N THR A 631 -31.12 0.84 -0.26
CA THR A 631 -31.22 2.27 -0.65
C THR A 631 -30.07 3.07 -0.05
N LEU A 632 -29.76 2.88 1.24
CA LEU A 632 -28.64 3.55 1.90
C LEU A 632 -27.30 3.17 1.24
N GLU A 633 -27.10 1.89 0.90
CA GLU A 633 -25.92 1.45 0.13
C GLU A 633 -25.80 2.14 -1.22
N ALA A 634 -26.92 2.33 -1.92
CA ALA A 634 -26.94 3.10 -3.16
C ALA A 634 -26.57 4.58 -2.92
N LEU A 635 -26.98 5.18 -1.80
CA LEU A 635 -26.58 6.56 -1.45
C LEU A 635 -25.08 6.65 -1.18
N CYS A 636 -24.48 5.67 -0.49
CA CYS A 636 -23.02 5.57 -0.35
C CYS A 636 -22.34 5.51 -1.73
N GLY A 637 -22.84 4.66 -2.63
CA GLY A 637 -22.31 4.55 -4.00
C GLY A 637 -22.43 5.85 -4.81
N ILE A 638 -23.52 6.61 -4.64
CA ILE A 638 -23.70 7.94 -5.26
C ILE A 638 -22.70 8.95 -4.69
N ALA A 639 -22.46 8.94 -3.37
CA ALA A 639 -21.47 9.80 -2.73
C ALA A 639 -20.04 9.47 -3.20
N GLU A 640 -19.69 8.19 -3.31
CA GLU A 640 -18.41 7.73 -3.84
C GLU A 640 -18.15 8.11 -5.30
N ALA A 641 -19.20 8.33 -6.10
CA ALA A 641 -19.10 8.77 -7.50
C ALA A 641 -18.84 10.27 -7.65
N THR A 642 -18.62 11.00 -6.55
CA THR A 642 -18.36 12.44 -6.58
C THR A 642 -17.06 12.75 -7.31
N GLN A 643 -17.16 13.65 -8.28
CA GLN A 643 -16.08 14.29 -9.01
C GLN A 643 -16.29 15.81 -8.97
N ILE A 644 -15.24 16.58 -9.29
CA ILE A 644 -15.26 18.05 -9.24
C ILE A 644 -16.40 18.65 -10.07
N ASP A 645 -16.70 18.06 -11.23
CA ASP A 645 -17.71 18.52 -12.17
C ASP A 645 -19.16 18.13 -11.81
N ASN A 646 -19.35 17.14 -10.93
CA ASN A 646 -20.67 16.60 -10.61
C ASN A 646 -21.14 16.86 -9.17
N VAL A 647 -20.26 17.31 -8.28
CA VAL A 647 -20.56 17.49 -6.85
C VAL A 647 -21.79 18.37 -6.60
N ALA A 648 -21.99 19.41 -7.41
CA ALA A 648 -23.09 20.34 -7.21
C ALA A 648 -24.47 19.70 -7.44
N SER A 649 -24.59 18.82 -8.43
CA SER A 649 -25.85 18.10 -8.74
C SER A 649 -26.04 16.93 -7.79
N LEU A 650 -25.00 16.14 -7.53
CA LEU A 650 -25.08 14.99 -6.63
C LEU A 650 -25.38 15.40 -5.18
N PHE A 651 -24.74 16.47 -4.66
CA PHE A 651 -25.03 16.97 -3.33
C PHE A 651 -26.50 17.39 -3.19
N SER A 652 -27.04 18.08 -4.20
CA SER A 652 -28.44 18.51 -4.17
C SER A 652 -29.39 17.33 -4.13
N PHE A 653 -29.09 16.25 -4.87
CA PHE A 653 -29.85 15.01 -4.84
C PHE A 653 -29.76 14.31 -3.47
N LEU A 654 -28.55 14.15 -2.93
CA LEU A 654 -28.30 13.46 -1.66
C LEU A 654 -28.87 14.20 -0.44
N MET A 655 -28.89 15.53 -0.46
CA MET A 655 -29.40 16.34 0.64
C MET A 655 -30.88 16.05 0.97
N ASP A 656 -31.69 15.76 -0.05
CA ASP A 656 -33.10 15.38 0.15
C ASP A 656 -33.22 14.06 0.92
N PHE A 657 -32.34 13.09 0.65
CA PHE A 657 -32.29 11.82 1.37
C PHE A 657 -31.75 11.97 2.79
N LEU A 658 -30.69 12.75 2.99
CA LEU A 658 -30.09 12.99 4.31
C LEU A 658 -31.13 13.51 5.30
N SER A 659 -31.99 14.43 4.85
CA SER A 659 -33.09 14.96 5.68
C SER A 659 -34.10 13.87 6.10
N SER A 660 -34.40 12.92 5.21
CA SER A 660 -35.30 11.80 5.48
C SER A 660 -34.64 10.73 6.37
N CYS A 661 -33.32 10.54 6.23
CA CYS A 661 -32.54 9.59 7.04
C CYS A 661 -32.55 9.92 8.53
N ILE A 662 -32.61 11.21 8.88
CA ILE A 662 -32.77 11.64 10.29
C ILE A 662 -34.06 11.07 10.90
N GLY A 663 -35.16 11.09 10.15
CA GLY A 663 -36.43 10.49 10.59
C GLY A 663 -36.34 8.95 10.67
N LEU A 664 -35.63 8.31 9.73
CA LEU A 664 -35.42 6.86 9.74
C LEU A 664 -34.64 6.40 10.99
N MET A 665 -33.69 7.20 11.47
CA MET A 665 -32.92 6.88 12.68
C MET A 665 -33.80 6.78 13.93
N GLU A 666 -34.91 7.52 14.01
CA GLU A 666 -35.89 7.36 15.09
C GLU A 666 -36.69 6.05 14.96
N VAL A 667 -37.11 5.71 13.73
CA VAL A 667 -37.90 4.49 13.43
C VAL A 667 -37.08 3.22 13.65
N TYR A 668 -35.81 3.21 13.24
CA TYR A 668 -34.90 2.06 13.33
C TYR A 668 -34.02 2.06 14.58
N SER A 669 -34.42 2.76 15.65
CA SER A 669 -33.65 2.89 16.90
C SER A 669 -33.19 1.57 17.56
N ASN A 670 -33.88 0.46 17.26
CA ASN A 670 -33.56 -0.90 17.74
C ASN A 670 -32.89 -1.79 16.68
N THR A 671 -32.41 -1.24 15.56
CA THR A 671 -31.73 -1.99 14.49
C THR A 671 -30.34 -1.38 14.28
N PRO A 672 -29.31 -1.87 14.99
CA PRO A 672 -27.96 -1.29 14.98
C PRO A 672 -27.36 -1.16 13.59
N GLU A 673 -27.42 -2.21 12.77
CA GLU A 673 -26.88 -2.22 11.40
C GLU A 673 -27.45 -1.10 10.52
N THR A 674 -28.76 -0.81 10.62
CA THR A 674 -29.39 0.27 9.86
C THR A 674 -28.99 1.65 10.37
N ILE A 675 -28.81 1.82 11.69
CA ILE A 675 -28.32 3.08 12.27
C ILE A 675 -26.89 3.34 11.82
N ASN A 676 -26.04 2.32 11.89
CA ASN A 676 -24.65 2.38 11.48
C ASN A 676 -24.54 2.82 10.01
N LEU A 677 -25.30 2.17 9.11
CA LEU A 677 -25.34 2.51 7.69
C LEU A 677 -25.92 3.91 7.41
N ILE A 678 -26.89 4.39 8.20
CA ILE A 678 -27.35 5.78 8.09
C ILE A 678 -26.20 6.75 8.42
N ILE A 679 -25.43 6.49 9.48
CA ILE A 679 -24.28 7.32 9.85
C ILE A 679 -23.22 7.26 8.73
N GLU A 680 -22.97 6.07 8.18
CA GLU A 680 -22.03 5.85 7.08
C GLU A 680 -22.39 6.68 5.84
N VAL A 681 -23.67 6.79 5.47
CA VAL A 681 -24.10 7.68 4.37
C VAL A 681 -23.70 9.13 4.64
N PHE A 682 -23.85 9.63 5.87
CA PHE A 682 -23.41 10.99 6.22
C PHE A 682 -21.87 11.12 6.18
N VAL A 683 -21.14 10.10 6.62
CA VAL A 683 -19.68 10.04 6.54
C VAL A 683 -19.23 10.14 5.09
N GLU A 684 -19.77 9.33 4.19
CA GLU A 684 -19.41 9.32 2.77
C GLU A 684 -19.70 10.67 2.09
N VAL A 685 -20.87 11.27 2.36
CA VAL A 685 -21.19 12.59 1.80
C VAL A 685 -20.24 13.66 2.32
N ALA A 686 -19.95 13.68 3.63
CA ALA A 686 -19.01 14.63 4.20
C ALA A 686 -17.61 14.44 3.64
N HIS A 687 -17.12 13.20 3.63
CA HIS A 687 -15.77 12.84 3.17
C HIS A 687 -15.55 13.19 1.69
N LYS A 688 -16.49 12.84 0.81
CA LYS A 688 -16.31 12.99 -0.65
C LYS A 688 -16.69 14.37 -1.19
N GLN A 689 -17.57 15.10 -0.52
CA GLN A 689 -18.16 16.33 -1.11
C GLN A 689 -17.73 17.62 -0.42
N ILE A 690 -17.52 17.63 0.91
CA ILE A 690 -17.45 18.88 1.69
C ILE A 690 -16.38 19.87 1.20
N CYS A 691 -15.21 19.37 0.79
CA CYS A 691 -14.11 20.20 0.32
C CYS A 691 -14.47 21.01 -0.94
N TYR A 692 -15.40 20.53 -1.77
CA TYR A 692 -15.86 21.21 -2.98
C TYR A 692 -17.13 22.07 -2.78
N LEU A 693 -17.80 21.97 -1.62
CA LEU A 693 -19.06 22.70 -1.37
C LEU A 693 -18.79 24.17 -1.03
N GLY A 694 -19.55 25.09 -1.63
CA GLY A 694 -19.57 26.49 -1.16
C GLY A 694 -20.18 26.64 0.24
N GLU A 695 -20.08 27.82 0.83
CA GLU A 695 -20.49 28.10 2.22
C GLU A 695 -21.96 27.72 2.50
N THR A 696 -22.89 28.07 1.61
CA THR A 696 -24.32 27.82 1.81
C THR A 696 -24.67 26.33 1.84
N LYS A 697 -24.04 25.53 0.97
CA LYS A 697 -24.23 24.07 0.93
C LYS A 697 -23.55 23.39 2.12
N SER A 698 -22.36 23.87 2.50
CA SER A 698 -21.64 23.39 3.67
C SER A 698 -22.45 23.59 4.96
N MET A 699 -23.08 24.77 5.12
CA MET A 699 -23.95 25.04 6.28
C MET A 699 -25.13 24.08 6.38
N LYS A 700 -25.79 23.76 5.25
CA LYS A 700 -26.87 22.77 5.24
C LYS A 700 -26.41 21.38 5.67
N LEU A 701 -25.21 20.97 5.23
CA LEU A 701 -24.62 19.70 5.64
C LEU A 701 -24.31 19.70 7.14
N TYR A 702 -23.70 20.77 7.66
CA TYR A 702 -23.43 20.92 9.10
C TYR A 702 -24.70 20.83 9.95
N GLU A 703 -25.77 21.53 9.57
CA GLU A 703 -27.06 21.46 10.27
C GLU A 703 -27.66 20.06 10.28
N ALA A 704 -27.58 19.34 9.15
CA ALA A 704 -28.07 17.98 9.05
C ALA A 704 -27.25 16.99 9.89
N CYS A 705 -25.92 17.09 9.86
CA CYS A 705 -25.03 16.30 10.69
C CYS A 705 -25.29 16.53 12.18
N LEU A 706 -25.43 17.79 12.63
CA LEU A 706 -25.73 18.09 14.03
C LEU A 706 -27.08 17.53 14.46
N THR A 707 -28.10 17.64 13.61
CA THR A 707 -29.44 17.10 13.88
C THR A 707 -29.38 15.57 13.99
N LEU A 708 -28.62 14.91 13.12
CA LEU A 708 -28.37 13.47 13.18
C LEU A 708 -27.76 13.05 14.52
N LEU A 709 -26.69 13.73 14.95
CA LEU A 709 -26.02 13.45 16.22
C LEU A 709 -26.94 13.65 17.43
N GLN A 710 -27.77 14.70 17.41
CA GLN A 710 -28.76 14.94 18.46
C GLN A 710 -29.80 13.81 18.55
N VAL A 711 -30.29 13.32 17.41
CA VAL A 711 -31.23 12.19 17.35
C VAL A 711 -30.57 10.91 17.83
N TYR A 712 -29.34 10.63 17.38
CA TYR A 712 -28.56 9.48 17.83
C TYR A 712 -28.38 9.48 19.36
N SER A 713 -27.87 10.58 19.92
CA SER A 713 -27.61 10.69 21.37
C SER A 713 -28.87 10.54 22.22
N LYS A 714 -29.99 11.10 21.77
CA LYS A 714 -31.30 10.95 22.41
C LYS A 714 -31.79 9.49 22.40
N ASN A 715 -31.52 8.75 21.33
CA ASN A 715 -31.92 7.35 21.20
C ASN A 715 -30.99 6.41 21.98
N SER A 716 -29.68 6.60 21.91
CA SER A 716 -28.67 5.79 22.60
C SER A 716 -28.70 5.94 24.13
N SER A 717 -29.21 7.07 24.63
CA SER A 717 -29.48 7.26 26.07
C SER A 717 -30.55 6.30 26.62
N ARG A 718 -31.31 5.61 25.76
CA ARG A 718 -32.25 4.54 26.15
C ARG A 718 -31.48 3.22 26.17
N LYS A 719 -31.00 2.82 27.35
CA LYS A 719 -30.13 1.64 27.55
C LYS A 719 -30.57 0.40 26.75
N ARG A 720 -29.70 -0.06 25.84
CA ARG A 720 -29.76 -1.39 25.22
C ARG A 720 -29.28 -2.42 26.24
N SER A 721 -30.01 -3.52 26.41
CA SER A 721 -29.78 -4.50 27.49
C SER A 721 -29.03 -5.77 27.01
N ASP A 722 -28.48 -5.74 25.81
CA ASP A 722 -27.91 -6.91 25.13
C ASP A 722 -26.38 -6.96 25.21
N SER A 723 -25.80 -8.15 25.18
CA SER A 723 -24.35 -8.38 25.34
C SER A 723 -23.49 -7.85 24.18
N ALA A 724 -24.08 -7.61 23.01
CA ALA A 724 -23.41 -7.03 21.84
C ALA A 724 -23.56 -5.51 21.74
N ALA A 725 -24.33 -4.87 22.63
CA ALA A 725 -24.66 -3.46 22.53
C ALA A 725 -23.43 -2.52 22.63
N GLU A 726 -22.37 -2.96 23.31
CA GLU A 726 -21.13 -2.19 23.41
C GLU A 726 -20.34 -2.18 22.10
N GLU A 727 -20.28 -3.31 21.39
CA GLU A 727 -19.62 -3.42 20.08
C GLU A 727 -20.37 -2.58 19.03
N ASP A 728 -21.69 -2.69 18.99
CA ASP A 728 -22.53 -1.88 18.09
C ASP A 728 -22.34 -0.38 18.34
N GLN A 729 -22.32 0.02 19.62
CA GLN A 729 -22.11 1.42 20.00
C GLN A 729 -20.68 1.88 19.66
N TYR A 730 -19.68 1.01 19.79
CA TYR A 730 -18.32 1.28 19.37
C TYR A 730 -18.24 1.59 17.87
N GLN A 731 -18.86 0.77 17.01
CA GLN A 731 -18.87 0.97 15.56
C GLN A 731 -19.56 2.29 15.17
N ASP A 732 -20.72 2.59 15.77
CA ASP A 732 -21.43 3.85 15.55
C ASP A 732 -20.59 5.07 15.94
N LEU A 733 -19.95 5.02 17.11
CA LEU A 733 -19.12 6.11 17.61
C LEU A 733 -17.86 6.30 16.76
N LEU A 734 -17.30 5.23 16.21
CA LEU A 734 -16.16 5.30 15.30
C LEU A 734 -16.51 6.08 14.03
N LEU A 735 -17.64 5.76 13.39
CA LEU A 735 -18.16 6.51 12.24
C LEU A 735 -18.50 7.96 12.59
N ILE A 736 -19.03 8.22 13.78
CA ILE A 736 -19.30 9.60 14.24
C ILE A 736 -18.00 10.39 14.40
N MET A 737 -16.94 9.79 14.95
CA MET A 737 -15.63 10.45 15.05
C MET A 737 -15.05 10.75 13.66
N GLU A 738 -15.19 9.82 12.72
CA GLU A 738 -14.80 10.02 11.32
C GLU A 738 -15.61 11.13 10.65
N LEU A 739 -16.94 11.17 10.85
CA LEU A 739 -17.82 12.23 10.36
C LEU A 739 -17.33 13.60 10.85
N LEU A 740 -17.11 13.74 12.15
CA LEU A 740 -16.64 14.99 12.76
C LEU A 740 -15.26 15.42 12.21
N THR A 741 -14.37 14.45 11.98
CA THR A 741 -13.06 14.70 11.36
C THR A 741 -13.20 15.18 9.92
N ASN A 742 -14.06 14.53 9.13
CA ASN A 742 -14.36 14.94 7.74
C ASN A 742 -14.99 16.34 7.68
N LEU A 743 -15.89 16.69 8.61
CA LEU A 743 -16.45 18.04 8.70
C LEU A 743 -15.38 19.09 8.98
N LEU A 744 -14.40 18.77 9.84
CA LEU A 744 -13.30 19.67 10.18
C LEU A 744 -12.34 19.91 9.00
N SER A 745 -12.26 18.96 8.06
CA SER A 745 -11.39 19.05 6.88
C SER A 745 -11.60 20.32 6.06
N LYS A 746 -12.82 20.86 6.06
CA LYS A 746 -13.20 22.05 5.30
C LYS A 746 -12.42 23.31 5.70
N GLU A 747 -11.91 23.40 6.93
CA GLU A 747 -11.16 24.59 7.37
C GLU A 747 -9.74 24.64 6.80
N PHE A 748 -9.20 23.51 6.31
CA PHE A 748 -7.84 23.44 5.78
C PHE A 748 -7.75 22.86 4.35
N ILE A 749 -8.78 22.18 3.86
CA ILE A 749 -8.93 21.71 2.47
C ILE A 749 -10.22 22.31 1.90
N ASP A 750 -10.12 23.51 1.34
CA ASP A 750 -11.24 24.20 0.70
C ASP A 750 -10.96 24.44 -0.79
N PHE A 751 -11.61 23.67 -1.65
CA PHE A 751 -11.59 23.80 -3.11
C PHE A 751 -12.80 24.55 -3.67
N SER A 752 -13.63 25.17 -2.83
CA SER A 752 -14.82 25.91 -3.30
C SER A 752 -14.47 27.18 -4.08
N ASP A 753 -13.26 27.71 -3.92
CA ASP A 753 -12.76 28.91 -4.59
C ASP A 753 -12.12 28.65 -5.98
N THR A 754 -11.88 27.38 -6.37
CA THR A 754 -11.07 27.06 -7.57
C THR A 754 -11.82 27.10 -8.91
N ASP A 755 -13.10 27.48 -8.98
CA ASP A 755 -13.83 27.57 -10.24
C ASP A 755 -14.38 28.98 -10.54
N ASP A 756 -13.80 29.62 -11.56
CA ASP A 756 -14.38 30.76 -12.31
C ASP A 756 -15.77 30.42 -12.94
N VAL A 757 -16.24 29.17 -12.83
CA VAL A 757 -17.58 28.71 -13.25
C VAL A 757 -18.69 29.29 -12.37
N PHE A 758 -18.41 29.67 -11.13
CA PHE A 758 -19.40 30.21 -10.19
C PHE A 758 -19.48 31.75 -10.16
N ARG A 759 -18.69 32.46 -10.97
CA ARG A 759 -18.61 33.94 -10.94
C ARG A 759 -19.75 34.70 -11.62
N ASN A 760 -20.72 34.02 -12.23
CA ASN A 760 -21.79 34.73 -12.96
C ASN A 760 -23.05 35.04 -12.14
N GLN A 761 -23.10 34.77 -10.84
CA GLN A 761 -24.12 35.36 -9.96
C GLN A 761 -23.49 35.73 -8.62
N ASP A 762 -23.65 37.01 -8.26
CA ASP A 762 -23.25 37.68 -7.02
C ASP A 762 -21.83 38.25 -6.92
N GLN A 763 -21.67 39.46 -7.48
CA GLN A 763 -20.73 40.45 -6.96
C GLN A 763 -21.18 40.89 -5.56
N GLY A 764 -20.45 40.52 -4.51
CA GLY A 764 -20.72 41.04 -3.18
C GLY A 764 -19.68 40.68 -2.11
N THR A 765 -18.73 41.59 -1.87
CA THR A 765 -17.95 41.80 -0.63
C THR A 765 -17.06 40.66 -0.07
N PRO A 766 -15.83 40.95 0.39
CA PRO A 766 -14.99 39.96 1.06
C PRO A 766 -15.62 39.57 2.40
N ALA A 767 -15.89 38.27 2.59
CA ALA A 767 -16.54 37.69 3.76
C ALA A 767 -15.63 37.79 5.01
N CYS A 768 -15.75 38.89 5.75
CA CYS A 768 -15.10 39.09 7.04
C CYS A 768 -16.03 38.78 8.24
N ASN A 769 -17.18 38.12 8.03
CA ASN A 769 -18.12 37.75 9.10
C ASN A 769 -18.60 36.30 8.92
N ARG A 770 -17.74 35.30 9.18
CA ARG A 770 -18.22 33.92 9.44
C ARG A 770 -18.85 33.90 10.83
N THR A 771 -20.17 33.68 10.93
CA THR A 771 -20.87 33.59 12.23
C THR A 771 -20.83 32.21 12.85
N VAL A 772 -20.58 31.16 12.06
CA VAL A 772 -20.40 29.76 12.51
C VAL A 772 -19.32 29.12 11.64
N SER A 773 -18.31 28.52 12.27
CA SER A 773 -17.20 27.83 11.62
C SER A 773 -17.34 26.30 11.73
N ALA A 774 -16.60 25.54 10.93
CA ALA A 774 -16.65 24.07 10.99
C ALA A 774 -16.21 23.55 12.36
N ALA A 775 -15.22 24.21 12.97
CA ALA A 775 -14.79 23.87 14.33
C ALA A 775 -15.89 24.10 15.39
N ASP A 776 -16.79 25.08 15.22
CA ASP A 776 -17.92 25.27 16.16
C ASP A 776 -18.91 24.11 16.06
N VAL A 777 -19.18 23.65 14.84
CA VAL A 777 -20.03 22.49 14.55
C VAL A 777 -19.43 21.23 15.17
N VAL A 778 -18.13 21.01 14.97
CA VAL A 778 -17.42 19.84 15.50
C VAL A 778 -17.38 19.85 17.03
N LEU A 779 -17.08 20.98 17.65
CA LEU A 779 -17.10 21.13 19.12
C LEU A 779 -18.48 20.83 19.71
N TYR A 780 -19.54 21.31 19.05
CA TYR A 780 -20.91 21.00 19.45
C TYR A 780 -21.25 19.51 19.23
N GLY A 781 -20.76 18.90 18.14
CA GLY A 781 -20.88 17.47 17.88
C GLY A 781 -20.19 16.61 18.94
N VAL A 782 -18.94 16.94 19.31
CA VAL A 782 -18.21 16.27 20.40
C VAL A 782 -18.98 16.38 21.71
N ASN A 783 -19.58 17.54 22.02
CA ASN A 783 -20.40 17.71 23.22
C ASN A 783 -21.59 16.75 23.29
N ILE A 784 -22.24 16.48 22.15
CA ILE A 784 -23.38 15.58 22.07
C ILE A 784 -22.96 14.13 22.32
N VAL A 785 -21.76 13.76 21.89
CA VAL A 785 -21.25 12.39 21.86
C VAL A 785 -20.46 12.03 23.12
N LEU A 786 -19.82 13.00 23.78
CA LEU A 786 -18.99 12.79 24.96
C LEU A 786 -19.70 12.02 26.10
N PRO A 787 -20.98 12.30 26.43
CA PRO A 787 -21.69 11.51 27.44
C PRO A 787 -21.88 10.03 27.09
N LEU A 788 -21.74 9.65 25.81
CA LEU A 788 -21.85 8.28 25.31
C LEU A 788 -20.51 7.53 25.37
N MET A 789 -19.38 8.24 25.50
CA MET A 789 -18.04 7.67 25.57
C MET A 789 -17.72 7.20 27.00
N THR A 790 -18.06 5.94 27.29
CA THR A 790 -17.75 5.32 28.59
C THR A 790 -16.26 4.95 28.69
N GLN A 791 -15.80 4.69 29.92
CA GLN A 791 -14.42 4.21 30.13
C GLN A 791 -14.15 2.85 29.47
N ASP A 792 -15.19 2.02 29.32
CA ASP A 792 -15.06 0.72 28.66
C ASP A 792 -14.93 0.87 27.15
N LEU A 793 -15.69 1.78 26.52
CA LEU A 793 -15.56 2.12 25.10
C LEU A 793 -14.19 2.74 24.74
N LEU A 794 -13.59 3.49 25.67
CA LEU A 794 -12.22 4.02 25.48
C LEU A 794 -11.11 2.95 25.58
N LYS A 795 -11.43 1.71 25.97
CA LYS A 795 -10.47 0.59 25.89
C LYS A 795 -10.26 0.10 24.47
N PHE A 796 -11.20 0.36 23.56
CA PHE A 796 -11.04 0.04 22.14
C PHE A 796 -10.00 0.99 21.51
N PRO A 797 -8.84 0.50 21.05
CA PRO A 797 -7.72 1.37 20.66
C PRO A 797 -8.07 2.32 19.51
N SER A 798 -8.81 1.86 18.51
CA SER A 798 -9.18 2.67 17.33
C SER A 798 -10.07 3.85 17.70
N LEU A 799 -11.11 3.62 18.52
CA LEU A 799 -12.02 4.69 18.95
C LEU A 799 -11.30 5.69 19.85
N CYS A 800 -10.51 5.18 20.81
CA CYS A 800 -9.71 6.02 21.69
C CYS A 800 -8.76 6.92 20.88
N ASN A 801 -8.03 6.34 19.92
CA ASN A 801 -7.12 7.09 19.06
C ASN A 801 -7.83 8.15 18.23
N GLN A 802 -8.95 7.82 17.57
CA GLN A 802 -9.73 8.77 16.78
C GLN A 802 -10.29 9.92 17.63
N TYR A 803 -10.81 9.60 18.82
CA TYR A 803 -11.30 10.60 19.76
C TYR A 803 -10.18 11.57 20.18
N TYR A 804 -9.04 11.05 20.62
CA TYR A 804 -7.92 11.89 21.07
C TYR A 804 -7.31 12.69 19.93
N LYS A 805 -7.13 12.11 18.74
CA LYS A 805 -6.69 12.84 17.54
C LYS A 805 -7.61 14.01 17.22
N LEU A 806 -8.93 13.80 17.26
CA LEU A 806 -9.90 14.86 16.98
C LEU A 806 -9.82 16.00 18.01
N ILE A 807 -9.87 15.69 19.31
CA ILE A 807 -9.90 16.75 20.34
C ILE A 807 -8.57 17.49 20.46
N THR A 808 -7.43 16.81 20.28
CA THR A 808 -6.09 17.42 20.35
C THR A 808 -5.85 18.29 19.13
N PHE A 809 -6.24 17.82 17.94
CA PHE A 809 -6.18 18.62 16.72
C PHE A 809 -7.00 19.93 16.83
N ILE A 810 -8.20 19.90 17.43
CA ILE A 810 -8.97 21.13 17.67
C ILE A 810 -8.24 22.08 18.64
N CYS A 811 -7.61 21.54 19.69
CA CYS A 811 -6.83 22.33 20.64
C CYS A 811 -5.60 22.98 19.98
N GLU A 812 -4.99 22.32 18.99
CA GLU A 812 -3.82 22.83 18.28
C GLU A 812 -4.16 23.90 17.25
N ILE A 813 -5.21 23.67 16.45
CA ILE A 813 -5.55 24.54 15.32
C ILE A 813 -6.44 25.71 15.74
N PHE A 814 -7.34 25.51 16.71
CA PHE A 814 -8.31 26.53 17.15
C PHE A 814 -8.32 26.75 18.68
N PRO A 815 -7.15 27.00 19.31
CA PRO A 815 -7.07 27.18 20.77
C PRO A 815 -7.92 28.35 21.27
N GLU A 816 -8.21 29.35 20.44
CA GLU A 816 -9.05 30.50 20.80
C GLU A 816 -10.52 30.17 21.05
N LYS A 817 -11.02 29.03 20.54
CA LYS A 817 -12.40 28.58 20.73
C LYS A 817 -12.60 27.81 22.03
N ILE A 818 -11.55 27.20 22.56
CA ILE A 818 -11.60 26.36 23.77
C ILE A 818 -12.13 27.12 25.01
N PRO A 819 -11.71 28.37 25.29
CA PRO A 819 -12.27 29.13 26.41
C PRO A 819 -13.72 29.59 26.22
N GLN A 820 -14.23 29.56 24.98
CA GLN A 820 -15.59 29.99 24.64
C GLN A 820 -16.61 28.85 24.79
N LEU A 821 -16.13 27.65 25.12
CA LEU A 821 -16.96 26.47 25.31
C LEU A 821 -17.89 26.58 26.53
N PRO A 822 -19.06 25.92 26.51
CA PRO A 822 -19.87 25.74 27.71
C PRO A 822 -19.07 25.08 28.85
N GLU A 823 -19.39 25.44 30.09
CA GLU A 823 -18.62 25.03 31.28
C GLU A 823 -18.46 23.50 31.40
N ASP A 824 -19.52 22.74 31.14
CA ASP A 824 -19.49 21.28 31.22
C ASP A 824 -18.61 20.64 30.15
N LEU A 825 -18.65 21.17 28.92
CA LEU A 825 -17.82 20.70 27.82
C LEU A 825 -16.34 21.03 28.08
N PHE A 826 -16.07 22.25 28.53
CA PHE A 826 -14.71 22.68 28.88
C PHE A 826 -14.11 21.76 29.95
N LYS A 827 -14.85 21.50 31.05
CA LYS A 827 -14.42 20.57 32.10
C LYS A 827 -14.16 19.16 31.58
N SER A 828 -15.04 18.66 30.72
CA SER A 828 -14.92 17.33 30.13
C SER A 828 -13.70 17.20 29.22
N LEU A 829 -13.41 18.22 28.41
CA LEU A 829 -12.23 18.28 27.56
C LEU A 829 -10.93 18.32 28.38
N MET A 830 -10.87 19.18 29.41
CA MET A 830 -9.70 19.27 30.28
C MET A 830 -9.46 17.96 31.04
N PHE A 831 -10.53 17.30 31.51
CA PHE A 831 -10.44 15.97 32.12
C PHE A 831 -9.94 14.92 31.14
N SER A 832 -10.39 14.97 29.88
CA SER A 832 -9.93 14.03 28.84
C SER A 832 -8.44 14.20 28.55
N LEU A 833 -7.93 15.44 28.45
CA LEU A 833 -6.49 15.69 28.32
C LEU A 833 -5.70 15.16 29.53
N GLU A 834 -6.19 15.38 30.75
CA GLU A 834 -5.59 14.81 31.97
C GLU A 834 -5.57 13.27 31.95
N LEU A 835 -6.67 12.65 31.57
CA LEU A 835 -6.80 11.20 31.48
C LEU A 835 -5.86 10.62 30.42
N GLY A 836 -5.80 11.25 29.23
CA GLY A 836 -4.93 10.88 28.12
C GLY A 836 -3.45 10.92 28.50
N MET A 837 -3.03 11.93 29.26
CA MET A 837 -1.65 12.02 29.73
C MET A 837 -1.29 10.96 30.78
N THR A 838 -2.22 10.62 31.68
CA THR A 838 -1.91 9.86 32.90
C THR A 838 -2.21 8.36 32.81
N SER A 839 -3.08 7.93 31.90
CA SER A 839 -3.64 6.56 31.93
C SER A 839 -3.73 5.84 30.59
N MET A 840 -3.55 6.55 29.48
CA MET A 840 -3.68 5.99 28.12
C MET A 840 -2.32 5.60 27.51
N SER A 841 -2.30 5.20 26.23
CA SER A 841 -1.07 4.82 25.53
C SER A 841 -0.07 5.98 25.41
N SER A 842 1.20 5.67 25.13
CA SER A 842 2.25 6.67 24.91
C SER A 842 1.91 7.64 23.78
N GLU A 843 1.35 7.13 22.68
CA GLU A 843 0.89 7.92 21.53
C GLU A 843 -0.18 8.95 21.95
N ILE A 844 -1.20 8.52 22.70
CA ILE A 844 -2.26 9.43 23.18
C ILE A 844 -1.70 10.47 24.15
N SER A 845 -0.84 10.05 25.07
CA SER A 845 -0.21 10.95 26.02
C SER A 845 0.66 12.00 25.30
N GLN A 846 1.34 11.62 24.20
CA GLN A 846 2.05 12.56 23.34
C GLN A 846 1.11 13.58 22.67
N LEU A 847 0.00 13.12 22.06
CA LEU A 847 -1.00 14.02 21.45
C LEU A 847 -1.56 15.03 22.48
N CYS A 848 -1.86 14.58 23.71
CA CYS A 848 -2.34 15.48 24.76
C CYS A 848 -1.29 16.52 25.18
N LEU A 849 -0.01 16.13 25.23
CA LEU A 849 1.09 17.05 25.53
C LEU A 849 1.30 18.08 24.41
N GLU A 850 1.25 17.65 23.15
CA GLU A 850 1.35 18.53 21.98
C GLU A 850 0.23 19.60 21.99
N ALA A 851 -1.00 19.18 22.32
CA ALA A 851 -2.15 20.08 22.47
C ALA A 851 -2.01 21.12 23.61
N LEU A 852 -1.21 20.87 24.66
CA LEU A 852 -1.07 21.83 25.77
C LEU A 852 -0.31 23.09 25.39
N SER A 853 0.67 23.00 24.47
CA SER A 853 1.51 24.15 24.11
C SER A 853 0.68 25.27 23.46
N PRO A 854 -0.15 25.01 22.42
CA PRO A 854 -1.02 26.02 21.83
C PRO A 854 -2.04 26.61 22.81
N LEU A 855 -2.57 25.81 23.74
CA LEU A 855 -3.50 26.28 24.78
C LEU A 855 -2.83 27.25 25.76
N ALA A 856 -1.61 26.96 26.19
CA ALA A 856 -0.83 27.84 27.05
C ALA A 856 -0.45 29.15 26.34
N GLU A 857 -0.08 29.08 25.05
CA GLU A 857 0.19 30.25 24.22
C GLU A 857 -1.04 31.14 24.07
N GLN A 858 -2.23 30.55 23.93
CA GLN A 858 -3.48 31.32 23.86
C GLN A 858 -3.80 32.06 25.17
N CYS A 859 -3.54 31.45 26.33
CA CYS A 859 -3.66 32.13 27.62
C CYS A 859 -2.69 33.31 27.73
N ALA A 860 -1.45 33.13 27.25
CA ALA A 860 -0.45 34.20 27.25
C ALA A 860 -0.89 35.40 26.36
N LYS A 861 -1.60 35.13 25.25
CA LYS A 861 -2.15 36.17 24.35
C LYS A 861 -3.33 36.92 24.96
N SER A 862 -4.24 36.24 25.66
CA SER A 862 -5.47 36.86 26.20
C SER A 862 -5.22 37.76 27.42
N GLN A 863 -4.16 37.52 28.19
CA GLN A 863 -3.77 38.24 29.43
C GLN A 863 -4.84 38.26 30.53
N ASP A 864 -5.92 37.50 30.39
CA ASP A 864 -6.98 37.37 31.39
C ASP A 864 -6.66 36.22 32.37
N LYS A 865 -6.32 36.59 33.60
CA LYS A 865 -5.92 35.65 34.65
C LYS A 865 -7.11 34.96 35.32
N ASP A 866 -8.32 35.45 35.13
CA ASP A 866 -9.55 34.85 35.68
C ASP A 866 -10.21 33.86 34.69
N MET A 867 -9.63 33.70 33.49
CA MET A 867 -10.13 32.79 32.48
C MET A 867 -10.04 31.31 32.95
N PRO A 868 -11.09 30.49 32.76
CA PRO A 868 -11.07 29.06 33.14
C PRO A 868 -9.88 28.27 32.58
N LEU A 869 -9.45 28.57 31.35
CA LEU A 869 -8.28 27.96 30.73
C LEU A 869 -6.96 28.31 31.46
N PHE A 870 -6.83 29.52 31.99
CA PHE A 870 -5.68 29.91 32.80
C PHE A 870 -5.58 29.07 34.09
N ILE A 871 -6.73 28.77 34.72
CA ILE A 871 -6.79 27.92 35.90
C ILE A 871 -6.47 26.45 35.56
N ALA A 872 -7.01 25.93 34.46
CA ALA A 872 -6.75 24.55 34.02
C ALA A 872 -5.27 24.33 33.66
N THR A 873 -4.64 25.27 32.95
CA THR A 873 -3.21 25.20 32.62
C THR A 873 -2.31 25.20 33.86
N ARG A 874 -2.73 25.84 34.96
CA ARG A 874 -2.02 25.75 36.25
C ARG A 874 -1.99 24.32 36.80
N HIS A 875 -3.11 23.58 36.67
CA HIS A 875 -3.17 22.16 37.06
C HIS A 875 -2.26 21.31 36.17
N PHE A 876 -2.29 21.53 34.86
CA PHE A 876 -1.42 20.82 33.92
C PHE A 876 0.07 21.06 34.15
N LEU A 877 0.49 22.24 34.64
CA LEU A 877 1.89 22.47 35.02
C LEU A 877 2.36 21.45 36.05
N LYS A 878 1.56 21.19 37.08
CA LYS A 878 1.88 20.20 38.11
C LYS A 878 1.92 18.80 37.52
N LEU A 879 0.96 18.45 36.67
CA LEU A 879 0.88 17.13 36.07
C LEU A 879 2.09 16.84 35.17
N VAL A 880 2.45 17.78 34.29
CA VAL A 880 3.63 17.66 33.42
C VAL A 880 4.93 17.65 34.24
N PHE A 881 5.01 18.44 35.32
CA PHE A 881 6.12 18.38 36.27
C PHE A 881 6.26 16.98 36.88
N ASP A 882 5.16 16.40 37.37
CA ASP A 882 5.17 15.05 37.97
C ASP A 882 5.58 13.99 36.92
N MET A 883 5.09 14.10 35.68
CA MET A 883 5.48 13.18 34.60
C MET A 883 6.96 13.26 34.23
N LEU A 884 7.53 14.46 34.14
CA LEU A 884 8.94 14.65 33.75
C LEU A 884 9.92 14.38 34.89
N VAL A 885 9.55 14.74 36.12
CA VAL A 885 10.46 14.79 37.28
C VAL A 885 10.31 13.60 38.21
N LEU A 886 9.07 13.11 38.41
CA LEU A 886 8.77 12.10 39.43
C LEU A 886 8.50 10.70 38.86
N GLN A 887 8.04 10.58 37.61
CA GLN A 887 7.73 9.30 36.98
C GLN A 887 8.92 8.71 36.23
N LYS A 888 8.89 7.38 36.02
CA LYS A 888 9.95 6.67 35.28
C LYS A 888 9.96 7.15 33.83
N HIS A 889 11.10 7.70 33.42
CA HIS A 889 11.22 8.46 32.18
C HIS A 889 11.00 7.62 30.90
N ASN A 890 10.08 8.08 30.04
CA ASN A 890 9.97 7.63 28.65
C ASN A 890 10.69 8.63 27.74
N MET A 891 11.79 8.21 27.12
CA MET A 891 12.62 9.10 26.27
C MET A 891 11.88 9.60 25.03
N GLU A 892 10.93 8.83 24.49
CA GLU A 892 10.17 9.18 23.29
C GLU A 892 9.28 10.41 23.50
N MET A 893 8.82 10.64 24.73
CA MET A 893 7.86 11.71 25.06
C MET A 893 8.53 13.01 25.50
N THR A 894 9.85 13.02 25.67
CA THR A 894 10.61 14.13 26.28
C THR A 894 10.45 15.44 25.53
N VAL A 895 10.36 15.39 24.19
CA VAL A 895 10.26 16.58 23.36
C VAL A 895 8.88 17.23 23.56
N ALA A 896 7.79 16.51 23.29
CA ALA A 896 6.43 17.02 23.47
C ALA A 896 6.17 17.48 24.92
N ALA A 897 6.55 16.65 25.91
CA ALA A 897 6.43 17.00 27.32
C ALA A 897 7.27 18.23 27.67
N GLY A 898 8.48 18.35 27.12
CA GLY A 898 9.37 19.48 27.33
C GLY A 898 8.85 20.78 26.74
N GLU A 899 8.21 20.72 25.57
CA GLU A 899 7.59 21.88 24.93
C GLU A 899 6.39 22.38 25.74
N ALA A 900 5.51 21.46 26.15
CA ALA A 900 4.39 21.76 27.04
C ALA A 900 4.86 22.31 28.38
N PHE A 901 5.89 21.69 28.97
CA PHE A 901 6.45 22.13 30.24
C PHE A 901 7.03 23.54 30.15
N TYR A 902 7.79 23.84 29.09
CA TYR A 902 8.37 25.15 28.87
C TYR A 902 7.30 26.25 28.79
N THR A 903 6.27 26.02 27.98
CA THR A 903 5.18 26.98 27.79
C THR A 903 4.40 27.19 29.09
N LEU A 904 4.11 26.13 29.84
CA LEU A 904 3.44 26.22 31.14
C LEU A 904 4.29 26.93 32.21
N VAL A 905 5.61 26.69 32.24
CA VAL A 905 6.55 27.39 33.15
C VAL A 905 6.63 28.88 32.82
N CYS A 906 6.63 29.24 31.54
CA CYS A 906 6.60 30.65 31.12
C CYS A 906 5.32 31.35 31.61
N LEU A 907 4.17 30.64 31.60
CA LEU A 907 2.86 31.16 31.98
C LEU A 907 2.69 31.28 33.50
N HIS A 908 3.10 30.26 34.27
CA HIS A 908 2.84 30.10 35.72
C HIS A 908 4.15 30.03 36.54
N GLN A 909 4.97 31.09 36.49
CA GLN A 909 6.31 31.11 37.09
C GLN A 909 6.31 30.98 38.63
N ALA A 910 5.29 31.54 39.30
CA ALA A 910 5.20 31.50 40.76
C ALA A 910 4.92 30.07 41.24
N GLU A 911 3.98 29.40 40.59
CA GLU A 911 3.61 28.01 40.87
C GLU A 911 4.74 27.04 40.55
N TYR A 912 5.48 27.26 39.46
CA TYR A 912 6.67 26.48 39.16
C TYR A 912 7.70 26.59 40.29
N SER A 913 7.95 27.81 40.77
CA SER A 913 8.89 28.06 41.87
C SER A 913 8.44 27.34 43.15
N GLU A 914 7.14 27.38 43.47
CA GLU A 914 6.55 26.67 44.61
C GLU A 914 6.70 25.14 44.49
N LEU A 915 6.49 24.56 43.30
CA LEU A 915 6.69 23.12 43.06
C LEU A 915 8.15 22.70 43.24
N VAL A 916 9.08 23.49 42.70
CA VAL A 916 10.53 23.24 42.85
C VAL A 916 10.95 23.35 44.32
N GLU A 917 10.53 24.40 45.03
CA GLU A 917 10.83 24.58 46.46
C GLU A 917 10.22 23.46 47.32
N THR A 918 9.00 23.03 47.00
CA THR A 918 8.34 21.91 47.68
C THR A 918 9.11 20.61 47.47
N LEU A 919 9.54 20.33 46.23
CA LEU A 919 10.33 19.13 45.94
C LEU A 919 11.70 19.18 46.65
N LEU A 920 12.40 20.32 46.60
CA LEU A 920 13.70 20.49 47.25
C LEU A 920 13.59 20.37 48.78
N SER A 921 12.58 20.98 49.40
CA SER A 921 12.35 20.90 50.85
C SER A 921 11.95 19.49 51.33
N SER A 922 11.39 18.65 50.45
CA SER A 922 11.05 17.27 50.77
C SER A 922 12.27 16.33 50.83
N GLN A 923 13.44 16.75 50.34
CA GLN A 923 14.65 15.91 50.29
C GLN A 923 15.34 15.81 51.65
N ARG A 924 15.59 14.58 52.09
CA ARG A 924 16.27 14.31 53.37
C ARG A 924 17.79 14.22 53.24
N ASP A 925 18.31 13.89 52.06
CA ASP A 925 19.74 13.77 51.79
C ASP A 925 20.28 15.09 51.22
N ALA A 926 21.24 15.69 51.90
CA ALA A 926 21.89 16.95 51.49
C ALA A 926 22.59 16.84 50.12
N ILE A 927 23.09 15.66 49.75
CA ILE A 927 23.75 15.42 48.46
C ILE A 927 22.72 15.43 47.33
N ILE A 928 21.57 14.78 47.53
CA ILE A 928 20.47 14.76 46.57
C ILE A 928 19.88 16.16 46.44
N TYR A 929 19.67 16.86 47.56
CA TYR A 929 19.23 18.26 47.58
C TYR A 929 20.13 19.15 46.72
N GLN A 930 21.45 19.10 46.94
CA GLN A 930 22.39 19.97 46.24
C GLN A 930 22.41 19.67 44.73
N ARG A 931 22.40 18.40 44.34
CA ARG A 931 22.34 18.00 42.92
C ARG A 931 21.04 18.42 42.24
N LEU A 932 19.89 18.30 42.92
CA LEU A 932 18.61 18.75 42.39
C LEU A 932 18.54 20.27 42.26
N ALA A 933 19.03 21.01 43.27
CA ALA A 933 19.07 22.46 43.23
C ALA A 933 19.95 22.96 42.06
N ASP A 934 21.13 22.37 41.86
CA ASP A 934 22.01 22.68 40.74
C ASP A 934 21.35 22.36 39.38
N ALA A 935 20.62 21.25 39.29
CA ALA A 935 19.91 20.85 38.08
C ALA A 935 18.77 21.83 37.73
N PHE A 936 17.92 22.20 38.69
CA PHE A 936 16.84 23.18 38.47
C PHE A 936 17.37 24.58 38.15
N ASN A 937 18.46 25.00 38.80
CA ASN A 937 19.12 26.27 38.48
C ASN A 937 19.66 26.27 37.05
N LYS A 938 20.26 25.17 36.58
CA LYS A 938 20.73 25.05 35.19
C LYS A 938 19.57 25.03 34.19
N LEU A 939 18.48 24.34 34.50
CA LEU A 939 17.30 24.24 33.64
C LEU A 939 16.71 25.62 33.31
N THR A 940 16.70 26.53 34.28
CA THR A 940 16.14 27.89 34.13
C THR A 940 17.17 28.99 33.86
N ALA A 941 18.47 28.69 33.92
CA ALA A 941 19.55 29.66 33.74
C ALA A 941 19.53 30.37 32.38
N SER A 942 19.11 29.69 31.31
CA SER A 942 19.02 30.25 29.96
C SER A 942 17.75 31.05 29.67
N SER A 943 16.78 31.03 30.59
CA SER A 943 15.44 31.55 30.42
C SER A 943 14.99 32.32 31.67
N THR A 944 15.76 33.31 32.12
CA THR A 944 15.41 34.12 33.31
C THR A 944 15.18 35.60 32.94
N PRO A 945 13.93 36.11 32.98
CA PRO A 945 12.67 35.37 33.17
C PRO A 945 12.32 34.53 31.92
N PRO A 946 11.63 33.39 32.07
CA PRO A 946 11.28 32.54 30.95
C PRO A 946 10.16 33.23 30.14
N THR A 947 10.40 33.42 28.85
CA THR A 947 9.45 34.09 27.94
C THR A 947 9.10 33.17 26.78
N MET A 948 7.95 33.40 26.13
CA MET A 948 7.51 32.64 24.95
C MET A 948 8.33 32.99 23.69
N ASP A 949 9.66 32.90 23.79
CA ASP A 949 10.63 33.11 22.70
C ASP A 949 11.18 31.78 22.20
N ARG A 950 11.26 31.63 20.87
CA ARG A 950 11.71 30.39 20.22
C ARG A 950 13.17 30.05 20.57
N LYS A 951 14.06 31.03 20.73
CA LYS A 951 15.47 30.75 21.07
C LYS A 951 15.59 30.27 22.51
N GLN A 952 14.84 30.87 23.43
CA GLN A 952 14.78 30.42 24.82
C GLN A 952 14.16 29.02 24.95
N LYS A 953 13.10 28.70 24.19
CA LYS A 953 12.50 27.35 24.11
C LYS A 953 13.53 26.31 23.68
N VAL A 954 14.25 26.53 22.58
CA VAL A 954 15.27 25.59 22.09
C VAL A 954 16.40 25.40 23.12
N ALA A 955 16.85 26.48 23.76
CA ALA A 955 17.87 26.39 24.81
C ALA A 955 17.37 25.59 26.03
N PHE A 956 16.12 25.82 26.45
CA PHE A 956 15.48 25.09 27.54
C PHE A 956 15.35 23.60 27.24
N LEU A 957 14.87 23.21 26.05
CA LEU A 957 14.74 21.80 25.66
C LEU A 957 16.09 21.07 25.69
N LYS A 958 17.16 21.72 25.22
CA LYS A 958 18.52 21.17 25.31
C LYS A 958 18.97 20.98 26.76
N CYS A 959 18.68 21.95 27.64
CA CYS A 959 18.95 21.82 29.07
C CYS A 959 18.06 20.77 29.75
N LEU A 960 16.85 20.53 29.25
CA LEU A 960 15.90 19.56 29.78
C LEU A 960 16.40 18.13 29.57
N GLU A 961 16.99 17.82 28.41
CA GLU A 961 17.62 16.51 28.15
C GLU A 961 18.72 16.21 29.19
N GLU A 962 19.60 17.18 29.44
CA GLU A 962 20.64 17.06 30.47
C GLU A 962 20.04 16.97 31.88
N PHE A 963 18.98 17.74 32.16
CA PHE A 963 18.29 17.72 33.44
C PHE A 963 17.71 16.33 33.72
N VAL A 964 16.94 15.78 32.79
CA VAL A 964 16.29 14.47 32.94
C VAL A 964 17.32 13.36 33.11
N ALA A 965 18.41 13.37 32.33
CA ALA A 965 19.49 12.40 32.47
C ALA A 965 20.15 12.44 33.86
N ASN A 966 20.28 13.64 34.44
CA ASN A 966 20.90 13.84 35.76
C ASN A 966 19.95 13.59 36.94
N VAL A 967 18.65 13.83 36.75
CA VAL A 967 17.63 13.83 37.81
C VAL A 967 16.82 12.52 37.86
N GLY A 968 16.59 11.86 36.73
CA GLY A 968 15.83 10.60 36.68
C GLY A 968 16.42 9.51 37.58
N GLY A 969 17.75 9.41 37.66
CA GLY A 969 18.43 8.47 38.57
C GLY A 969 18.44 8.88 40.05
N LEU A 970 18.05 10.12 40.37
CA LEU A 970 18.01 10.64 41.74
C LEU A 970 16.63 10.50 42.40
N LEU A 971 15.56 10.61 41.61
CA LEU A 971 14.18 10.65 42.11
C LEU A 971 13.39 9.36 41.82
N CYS A 972 13.68 8.64 40.73
CA CYS A 972 12.94 7.44 40.32
C CYS A 972 13.45 6.13 40.94
N VAL A 973 14.27 6.19 42.00
CA VAL A 973 14.71 5.00 42.74
C VAL A 973 13.73 4.72 43.87
N LYS A 974 12.71 3.91 43.57
CA LYS A 974 12.06 2.99 44.51
C LYS A 974 11.49 1.79 43.79
#